data_AF-A0A1L9T482-F1
#
_entry.id   AF-A0A1L9T482-F1
#
_cell.length_a   1.000
_cell.length_b   1.000
_cell.length_c   1.000
_cell.angle_alpha   90.00
_cell.angle_beta   90.00
_cell.angle_gamma   90.00
#
_symmetry.space_group_name_H-M   'P 1'
#
loop_
_entity.id
_entity.type
_entity.pdbx_description
1 polymer ?
#
loop_
_entity_poly.entity_id
_entity_poly.type
_entity_poly.pdbx_seq_one_letter_code
_entity_poly.pdbx_strand_id
1 'polypeptide(L)'
;MLDPLELQVFPSSYNCVSWSEDGEIAVAANEYVHILTPKVSSKNKANGTPPHFSSADWHRTRFRANVFTTNEWPVMFPQPRDNFSVGAEQSLSTVVGVAWSPPGLAKYRRSVLAVLTSNMVLSLYALSGTSERWLRIAIVNQALEIFFRESIENNTLTTRFQSFFRRDAEDKSPRTRKTNIRAFSWTPPLKVPAKNQLYSGPESRWGVPLVTVANDDNDLVFLQVQQPESQQGSSGSLDVEAVSSIHLPASPSYGQVLQPGSILSSALQTQVRMSSLTSGPWIYEPGGSGQDAISATVNVAALQGMKLRVAKFTVGVELRAHDSDGGLRYSLTFDVVENNAMPLARLEEFQCTGPMHWAHKMDSGSITMTVGARTGVALLGLPEDVYRGQKSETSDSHVLYYPLLDDSTTGTTLLHQERISGMTVAIDPESETPVLHFGSVGGYAAVKALTDREAPSRAPWNGQVEDIRERFDIDRDLGGLAIARVWGLASIHGLVAAVVTLHPGDMVEYRTNAEERLTVLFSTASGQPLDLESYILGDHAGTKNALSPKVLYAAACCAIVQSQKSGLVSSAQRVLERLAATSDVDMTAEIAKCSAPGSTIEPRSTDILNAPGGDIFERYGVTLTNDTTSPVQPDFPGNPRAWNFKVLLQV
;
A
#
# COMPACT_ATOMS: atom_id res chain seq x y z
N MET A 1 -13.68 -11.13 17.13
CA MET A 1 -13.41 -10.15 16.06
C MET A 1 -13.29 -8.77 16.73
N LEU A 2 -12.55 -7.82 16.15
CA LEU A 2 -12.36 -6.49 16.75
C LEU A 2 -13.65 -5.65 16.66
N ASP A 3 -13.82 -4.69 17.57
CA ASP A 3 -14.95 -3.75 17.50
C ASP A 3 -14.89 -2.90 16.22
N PRO A 4 -16.06 -2.65 15.58
CA PRO A 4 -16.18 -1.67 14.50
C PRO A 4 -15.66 -0.29 14.92
N LEU A 5 -14.94 0.36 14.02
CA LEU A 5 -14.43 1.71 14.22
C LEU A 5 -15.23 2.70 13.39
N GLU A 6 -15.99 3.57 14.06
CA GLU A 6 -16.75 4.63 13.40
C GLU A 6 -15.97 5.95 13.29
N LEU A 7 -16.01 6.52 12.08
CA LEU A 7 -15.48 7.82 11.72
C LEU A 7 -16.60 8.72 11.21
N GLN A 8 -16.58 9.99 11.61
CA GLN A 8 -17.55 11.00 11.16
C GLN A 8 -17.08 11.66 9.86
N VAL A 9 -17.07 10.88 8.79
CA VAL A 9 -16.63 11.28 7.45
C VAL A 9 -17.34 10.46 6.38
N PHE A 10 -17.32 10.97 5.15
CA PHE A 10 -17.71 10.21 3.96
C PHE A 10 -16.49 9.86 3.09
N PRO A 11 -16.43 8.64 2.51
CA PRO A 11 -15.34 8.24 1.63
C PRO A 11 -15.37 9.05 0.33
N SER A 12 -14.20 9.47 -0.16
CA SER A 12 -14.11 10.29 -1.39
C SER A 12 -13.89 9.52 -2.68
N SER A 13 -13.51 8.24 -2.59
CA SER A 13 -13.24 7.40 -3.74
C SER A 13 -13.49 5.92 -3.45
N TYR A 14 -13.51 5.12 -4.50
CA TYR A 14 -13.41 3.67 -4.37
C TYR A 14 -11.99 3.28 -3.98
N ASN A 15 -11.87 2.15 -3.30
CA ASN A 15 -10.62 1.68 -2.70
C ASN A 15 -9.97 2.75 -1.80
N CYS A 16 -10.78 3.44 -1.00
CA CYS A 16 -10.39 4.59 -0.18
C CYS A 16 -9.52 4.27 1.05
N VAL A 17 -9.03 3.04 1.21
CA VAL A 17 -8.32 2.60 2.41
C VAL A 17 -7.01 1.91 2.06
N SER A 18 -5.99 2.15 2.89
CA SER A 18 -4.70 1.47 2.80
C SER A 18 -4.16 1.17 4.19
N TRP A 19 -3.53 0.01 4.36
CA TRP A 19 -2.95 -0.44 5.64
C TRP A 19 -1.43 -0.57 5.49
N SER A 20 -0.67 0.15 6.30
CA SER A 20 0.80 0.14 6.28
C SER A 20 1.36 -1.09 6.97
N GLU A 21 2.57 -1.51 6.60
CA GLU A 21 3.34 -2.52 7.34
C GLU A 21 3.59 -2.12 8.81
N ASP A 22 3.66 -0.82 9.09
CA ASP A 22 3.74 -0.27 10.46
C ASP A 22 2.43 -0.43 11.29
N GLY A 23 1.36 -0.99 10.71
CA GLY A 23 0.06 -1.18 11.36
C GLY A 23 -0.87 0.04 11.37
N GLU A 24 -0.54 1.13 10.66
CA GLU A 24 -1.38 2.31 10.50
C GLU A 24 -2.37 2.17 9.34
N ILE A 25 -3.60 2.65 9.52
CA ILE A 25 -4.63 2.63 8.47
C ILE A 25 -4.89 4.06 8.02
N ALA A 26 -4.80 4.28 6.71
CA ALA A 26 -5.17 5.53 6.07
C ALA A 26 -6.54 5.38 5.40
N VAL A 27 -7.45 6.32 5.65
CA VAL A 27 -8.77 6.42 5.01
C VAL A 27 -8.89 7.77 4.30
N ALA A 28 -9.16 7.72 2.99
CA ALA A 28 -9.42 8.89 2.16
C ALA A 28 -10.84 9.43 2.38
N ALA A 29 -10.94 10.67 2.85
CA ALA A 29 -12.18 11.30 3.27
C ALA A 29 -12.26 12.75 2.79
N ASN A 30 -12.76 12.93 1.57
CA ASN A 30 -12.91 14.22 0.91
C ASN A 30 -11.58 14.99 0.85
N GLU A 31 -11.42 16.10 1.56
CA GLU A 31 -10.16 16.86 1.60
C GLU A 31 -9.17 16.40 2.68
N TYR A 32 -9.59 15.46 3.53
CA TYR A 32 -8.80 14.93 4.62
C TYR A 32 -8.34 13.50 4.34
N VAL A 33 -7.20 13.16 4.92
CA VAL A 33 -6.82 11.77 5.15
C VAL A 33 -6.89 11.52 6.65
N HIS A 34 -7.62 10.48 7.03
CA HIS A 34 -7.70 10.00 8.41
C HIS A 34 -6.68 8.88 8.61
N ILE A 35 -5.84 9.03 9.63
CA ILE A 35 -4.86 8.02 10.02
C ILE A 35 -5.27 7.43 11.36
N LEU A 36 -5.39 6.10 11.38
CA LEU A 36 -5.77 5.31 12.52
C LEU A 36 -4.55 4.52 12.96
N THR A 37 -4.04 4.82 14.15
CA THR A 37 -2.90 4.14 14.75
C THR A 37 -3.40 3.33 15.94
N PRO A 38 -3.15 2.02 16.02
CA PRO A 38 -3.57 1.22 17.16
C PRO A 38 -2.85 1.71 18.44
N LYS A 39 -3.57 1.81 19.54
CA LYS A 39 -3.01 2.05 20.88
C LYS A 39 -2.84 0.71 21.57
N VAL A 40 -1.69 0.52 22.20
CA VAL A 40 -1.53 -0.53 23.21
C VAL A 40 -2.21 -0.04 24.48
N SER A 41 -3.35 -0.63 24.84
CA SER A 41 -4.06 -0.29 26.07
C SER A 41 -3.25 -0.76 27.28
N SER A 42 -2.73 0.18 28.08
CA SER A 42 -2.07 -0.14 29.36
C SER A 42 -3.08 -0.33 30.52
N LYS A 43 -4.39 -0.35 30.26
CA LYS A 43 -5.40 -0.30 31.32
C LYS A 43 -6.25 -1.57 31.38
N ASN A 44 -5.94 -2.41 32.37
CA ASN A 44 -6.83 -3.43 32.91
C ASN A 44 -8.21 -2.85 33.24
N LYS A 45 -9.28 -3.51 32.81
CA LYS A 45 -10.47 -3.65 33.68
C LYS A 45 -10.28 -4.94 34.46
N ALA A 46 -10.25 -4.84 35.79
CA ALA A 46 -10.00 -5.92 36.74
C ALA A 46 -11.10 -7.02 36.81
N ASN A 47 -11.91 -7.16 35.77
CA ASN A 47 -12.96 -8.18 35.70
C ASN A 47 -12.57 -9.15 34.59
N GLY A 48 -12.52 -10.44 34.89
CA GLY A 48 -12.06 -11.55 34.03
C GLY A 48 -12.86 -11.80 32.73
N THR A 49 -13.39 -10.75 32.12
CA THR A 49 -13.84 -10.73 30.72
C THR A 49 -12.62 -10.66 29.79
N PRO A 50 -12.55 -11.49 28.73
CA PRO A 50 -11.48 -11.41 27.75
C PRO A 50 -11.41 -9.99 27.14
N PRO A 51 -10.20 -9.48 26.84
CA PRO A 51 -10.01 -8.11 26.38
C PRO A 51 -10.70 -7.91 25.03
N HIS A 52 -11.79 -7.15 25.02
CA HIS A 52 -12.38 -6.64 23.78
C HIS A 52 -11.61 -5.37 23.38
N PHE A 53 -10.99 -5.38 22.20
CA PHE A 53 -10.35 -4.18 21.63
C PHE A 53 -11.46 -3.17 21.32
N SER A 54 -11.46 -2.05 22.02
CA SER A 54 -12.52 -1.05 21.90
C SER A 54 -12.14 0.04 20.89
N SER A 55 -13.14 0.70 20.31
CA SER A 55 -13.00 1.95 19.54
C SER A 55 -12.16 3.05 20.24
N ALA A 56 -12.04 2.98 21.57
CA ALA A 56 -11.18 3.87 22.38
C ALA A 56 -9.66 3.60 22.24
N ASP A 57 -9.30 2.40 21.79
CA ASP A 57 -7.94 1.90 21.65
C ASP A 57 -7.30 2.29 20.31
N TRP A 58 -7.89 3.24 19.56
CA TRP A 58 -7.30 3.79 18.34
C TRP A 58 -6.96 5.28 18.55
N HIS A 59 -5.74 5.66 18.18
CA HIS A 59 -5.35 7.05 18.05
C HIS A 59 -5.74 7.53 16.64
N ARG A 60 -6.46 8.65 16.58
CA ARG A 60 -7.02 9.17 15.34
C ARG A 60 -6.36 10.50 15.07
N THR A 61 -5.59 10.57 13.99
CA THR A 61 -5.10 11.83 13.45
C THR A 61 -5.71 12.07 12.09
N ARG A 62 -5.73 13.33 11.66
CA ARG A 62 -6.10 13.69 10.31
C ARG A 62 -5.28 14.87 9.85
N PHE A 63 -5.04 14.94 8.55
CA PHE A 63 -4.44 16.11 7.93
C PHE A 63 -5.17 16.43 6.63
N ARG A 64 -5.09 17.69 6.23
CA ARG A 64 -5.75 18.20 5.04
C ARG A 64 -4.80 18.07 3.86
N ALA A 65 -5.22 17.38 2.80
CA ALA A 65 -4.38 17.08 1.64
C ALA A 65 -4.50 18.12 0.51
N ASN A 66 -5.60 18.90 0.48
CA ASN A 66 -5.91 19.84 -0.61
C ASN A 66 -5.27 21.24 -0.46
N VAL A 67 -4.35 21.43 0.49
CA VAL A 67 -3.69 22.73 0.69
C VAL A 67 -2.38 22.75 -0.12
N PHE A 68 -2.35 23.53 -1.19
CA PHE A 68 -1.18 23.69 -2.05
C PHE A 68 -0.71 25.14 -2.06
N THR A 69 0.61 25.33 -2.07
CA THR A 69 1.22 26.63 -2.37
C THR A 69 1.17 26.89 -3.88
N THR A 70 1.31 28.16 -4.28
CA THR A 70 1.33 28.55 -5.69
C THR A 70 2.47 27.90 -6.49
N ASN A 71 3.55 27.51 -5.82
CA ASN A 71 4.67 26.81 -6.47
C ASN A 71 4.35 25.33 -6.71
N GLU A 72 3.56 24.71 -5.82
CA GLU A 72 3.17 23.30 -5.91
C GLU A 72 2.02 23.08 -6.89
N TRP A 73 1.06 24.03 -6.92
CA TRP A 73 -0.06 24.02 -7.85
C TRP A 73 -0.30 25.45 -8.37
N PRO A 74 0.29 25.81 -9.52
CA PRO A 74 0.15 27.15 -10.07
C PRO A 74 -1.26 27.37 -10.63
N VAL A 75 -1.67 28.64 -10.69
CA VAL A 75 -2.93 29.02 -11.34
C VAL A 75 -2.88 28.61 -12.81
N MET A 76 -3.81 27.73 -13.20
CA MET A 76 -3.97 27.28 -14.58
C MET A 76 -5.14 28.01 -15.23
N PHE A 77 -4.94 28.45 -16.47
CA PHE A 77 -6.01 28.99 -17.30
C PHE A 77 -6.72 27.87 -18.07
N PRO A 78 -8.02 28.05 -18.39
CA PRO A 78 -8.80 27.09 -19.16
C PRO A 78 -8.07 26.56 -20.39
N GLN A 79 -7.82 25.25 -20.42
CA GLN A 79 -7.19 24.60 -21.57
C GLN A 79 -8.19 24.45 -22.74
N PRO A 80 -7.71 24.25 -23.98
CA PRO A 80 -8.57 23.91 -25.10
C PRO A 80 -9.43 22.67 -24.80
N ARG A 81 -10.61 22.58 -25.43
CA ARG A 81 -11.60 21.50 -25.20
C ARG A 81 -11.00 20.10 -25.10
N ASP A 82 -10.07 19.76 -25.98
CA ASP A 82 -9.51 18.40 -26.08
C ASP A 82 -8.50 18.08 -24.96
N ASN A 83 -8.00 19.11 -24.29
CA ASN A 83 -7.02 19.03 -23.19
C ASN A 83 -7.58 19.51 -21.86
N PHE A 84 -8.85 19.97 -21.85
CA PHE A 84 -9.51 20.47 -20.66
C PHE A 84 -9.74 19.33 -19.66
N SER A 85 -9.33 19.57 -18.41
CA SER A 85 -9.53 18.62 -17.32
C SER A 85 -10.22 19.32 -16.14
N VAL A 86 -11.47 18.93 -15.87
CA VAL A 86 -12.23 19.38 -14.69
C VAL A 86 -11.41 19.13 -13.41
N GLY A 87 -10.73 17.98 -13.35
CA GLY A 87 -9.83 17.64 -12.25
C GLY A 87 -8.72 18.67 -12.11
N ALA A 88 -7.87 18.82 -13.13
CA ALA A 88 -6.70 19.68 -13.05
C ALA A 88 -7.07 21.16 -12.81
N GLU A 89 -8.12 21.67 -13.47
CA GLU A 89 -8.38 23.10 -13.58
C GLU A 89 -9.45 23.64 -12.64
N GLN A 90 -10.40 22.81 -12.20
CA GLN A 90 -11.57 23.23 -11.41
C GLN A 90 -11.76 22.44 -10.12
N SER A 91 -10.90 21.47 -9.83
CA SER A 91 -11.11 20.62 -8.67
C SER A 91 -10.88 21.36 -7.35
N LEU A 92 -11.59 20.90 -6.32
CA LEU A 92 -11.36 21.20 -4.91
C LEU A 92 -10.22 20.36 -4.29
N SER A 93 -9.51 19.61 -5.13
CA SER A 93 -8.38 18.73 -4.81
C SER A 93 -8.68 17.71 -3.71
N THR A 94 -9.89 17.14 -3.77
CA THR A 94 -10.31 16.01 -2.94
C THR A 94 -9.37 14.81 -3.12
N VAL A 95 -9.17 14.02 -2.07
CA VAL A 95 -8.36 12.82 -2.08
C VAL A 95 -9.05 11.74 -2.90
N VAL A 96 -8.39 11.25 -3.93
CA VAL A 96 -8.92 10.20 -4.83
C VAL A 96 -8.18 8.87 -4.70
N GLY A 97 -6.98 8.86 -4.09
CA GLY A 97 -6.23 7.63 -3.84
C GLY A 97 -5.24 7.79 -2.69
N VAL A 98 -5.07 6.72 -1.93
CA VAL A 98 -4.10 6.62 -0.83
C VAL A 98 -3.40 5.27 -0.89
N ALA A 99 -2.08 5.25 -0.71
CA ALA A 99 -1.35 3.99 -0.54
C ALA A 99 -0.07 4.20 0.27
N TRP A 100 0.17 3.31 1.23
CA TRP A 100 1.41 3.26 1.98
C TRP A 100 2.55 2.69 1.15
N SER A 101 3.74 3.27 1.29
CA SER A 101 4.96 2.69 0.77
C SER A 101 5.38 1.46 1.57
N PRO A 102 6.22 0.59 1.01
CA PRO A 102 7.03 -0.31 1.81
C PRO A 102 7.81 0.47 2.88
N PRO A 103 8.15 -0.15 4.02
CA PRO A 103 8.96 0.48 5.05
C PRO A 103 10.38 0.75 4.51
N GLY A 104 11.06 1.74 5.10
CA GLY A 104 12.43 2.11 4.77
C GLY A 104 12.62 3.57 4.34
N LEU A 105 11.52 4.26 3.99
CA LEU A 105 11.52 5.60 3.39
C LEU A 105 11.41 6.76 4.37
N ALA A 106 10.64 6.62 5.45
CA ALA A 106 10.49 7.70 6.42
C ALA A 106 11.61 7.67 7.48
N LYS A 107 11.61 8.67 8.36
CA LYS A 107 12.48 8.68 9.54
C LYS A 107 12.24 7.40 10.35
N TYR A 108 13.32 6.80 10.86
CA TYR A 108 13.29 5.50 11.53
C TYR A 108 12.84 4.34 10.62
N ARG A 109 13.01 4.47 9.29
CA ARG A 109 12.68 3.41 8.31
C ARG A 109 11.20 3.02 8.30
N ARG A 110 10.32 3.95 8.67
CA ARG A 110 8.87 3.78 8.59
C ARG A 110 8.33 3.90 7.16
N SER A 111 7.07 3.54 6.97
CA SER A 111 6.34 3.78 5.73
C SER A 111 6.03 5.27 5.52
N VAL A 112 5.92 5.67 4.26
CA VAL A 112 5.47 6.99 3.80
C VAL A 112 4.10 6.83 3.14
N LEU A 113 3.20 7.79 3.33
CA LEU A 113 1.90 7.77 2.69
C LEU A 113 1.91 8.56 1.39
N ALA A 114 1.56 7.91 0.29
CA ALA A 114 1.26 8.58 -0.97
C ALA A 114 -0.23 8.94 -1.05
N VAL A 115 -0.52 10.18 -1.42
CA VAL A 115 -1.87 10.73 -1.53
C VAL A 115 -2.04 11.37 -2.90
N LEU A 116 -2.95 10.83 -3.71
CA LEU A 116 -3.38 11.41 -4.98
C LEU A 116 -4.64 12.24 -4.76
N THR A 117 -4.62 13.45 -5.30
CA THR A 117 -5.75 14.39 -5.24
C THR A 117 -6.37 14.59 -6.61
N SER A 118 -7.64 14.99 -6.67
CA SER A 118 -8.43 15.09 -7.91
C SER A 118 -7.95 16.19 -8.88
N ASN A 119 -7.08 17.09 -8.43
CA ASN A 119 -6.30 17.98 -9.30
C ASN A 119 -5.06 17.31 -9.92
N MET A 120 -4.97 15.97 -9.84
CA MET A 120 -3.93 15.14 -10.46
C MET A 120 -2.53 15.33 -9.88
N VAL A 121 -2.46 15.77 -8.61
CA VAL A 121 -1.21 15.95 -7.87
C VAL A 121 -1.00 14.78 -6.90
N LEU A 122 0.14 14.10 -7.02
CA LEU A 122 0.58 13.01 -6.15
C LEU A 122 1.62 13.56 -5.15
N SER A 123 1.26 13.49 -3.87
CA SER A 123 2.09 14.01 -2.77
C SER A 123 2.48 12.88 -1.81
N LEU A 124 3.70 12.95 -1.27
CA LEU A 124 4.19 12.03 -0.24
C LEU A 124 4.13 12.71 1.13
N TYR A 125 3.65 12.00 2.14
CA TYR A 125 3.48 12.48 3.51
C TYR A 125 4.18 11.55 4.50
N ALA A 126 4.84 12.13 5.51
CA ALA A 126 5.34 11.39 6.66
C ALA A 126 5.07 12.13 7.97
N LEU A 127 5.10 11.38 9.06
CA LEU A 127 5.03 11.92 10.41
C LEU A 127 6.33 12.66 10.75
N SER A 128 6.21 13.92 11.16
CA SER A 128 7.36 14.68 11.63
C SER A 128 7.80 14.19 13.01
N GLY A 129 9.10 13.96 13.22
CA GLY A 129 9.59 13.41 14.50
C GLY A 129 9.47 14.36 15.70
N THR A 130 9.20 15.66 15.49
CA THR A 130 9.13 16.68 16.55
C THR A 130 7.71 17.17 16.83
N SER A 131 6.77 16.95 15.91
CA SER A 131 5.37 17.28 16.06
C SER A 131 4.57 16.08 15.58
N GLU A 132 3.55 15.62 16.30
CA GLU A 132 2.63 14.55 15.84
C GLU A 132 1.76 15.01 14.64
N ARG A 133 2.35 15.75 13.70
CA ARG A 133 1.77 16.32 12.50
C ARG A 133 2.35 15.62 11.29
N TRP A 134 1.45 15.31 10.37
CA TRP A 134 1.79 14.83 9.04
C TRP A 134 2.22 16.01 8.18
N LEU A 135 3.39 15.88 7.56
CA LEU A 135 3.93 16.89 6.66
C LEU A 135 4.07 16.31 5.26
N ARG A 136 3.79 17.14 4.25
CA ARG A 136 4.12 16.82 2.86
C ARG A 136 5.64 16.95 2.70
N ILE A 137 6.27 15.87 2.25
CA ILE A 137 7.73 15.77 2.13
C ILE A 137 8.22 15.65 0.69
N ALA A 138 7.32 15.43 -0.28
CA ALA A 138 7.63 15.52 -1.72
C ALA A 138 6.35 15.66 -2.56
N ILE A 139 6.50 16.17 -3.79
CA ILE A 139 5.48 16.16 -4.84
C ILE A 139 6.06 15.47 -6.08
N VAL A 140 5.47 14.34 -6.45
CA VAL A 140 5.98 13.47 -7.52
C VAL A 140 5.87 14.15 -8.89
N ASN A 141 4.89 15.03 -9.10
CA ASN A 141 4.71 15.77 -10.35
C ASN A 141 5.94 16.61 -10.73
N GLN A 142 6.72 17.08 -9.75
CA GLN A 142 7.94 17.85 -10.01
C GLN A 142 9.02 16.99 -10.69
N ALA A 143 9.15 15.72 -10.29
CA ALA A 143 10.05 14.78 -10.93
C ALA A 143 9.66 14.51 -12.39
N LEU A 144 8.36 14.42 -12.68
CA LEU A 144 7.86 14.28 -14.06
C LEU A 144 8.15 15.51 -14.90
N GLU A 145 8.04 16.70 -14.33
CA GLU A 145 8.37 17.94 -15.04
C GLU A 145 9.85 17.99 -15.43
N ILE A 146 10.74 17.56 -14.53
CA ILE A 146 12.17 17.48 -14.80
C ILE A 146 12.44 16.44 -15.90
N PHE A 147 11.86 15.24 -15.75
CA PHE A 147 12.07 14.12 -16.67
C PHE A 147 11.61 14.42 -18.10
N PHE A 148 10.43 15.03 -18.26
CA PHE A 148 9.87 15.34 -19.58
C PHE A 148 10.28 16.71 -20.14
N ARG A 149 11.19 17.45 -19.49
CA ARG A 149 11.55 18.82 -19.87
C ARG A 149 11.88 18.96 -21.34
N GLU A 150 12.78 18.12 -21.86
CA GLU A 150 13.19 18.17 -23.27
C GLU A 150 12.02 17.86 -24.22
N SER A 151 11.19 16.87 -23.89
CA SER A 151 10.00 16.52 -24.69
C SER A 151 8.97 17.64 -24.70
N ILE A 152 8.79 18.32 -23.56
CA ILE A 152 7.89 19.46 -23.41
C ILE A 152 8.41 20.64 -24.23
N GLU A 153 9.68 20.99 -24.11
CA GLU A 153 10.30 22.12 -24.82
C GLU A 153 10.25 21.92 -26.35
N ASN A 154 10.61 20.73 -26.84
CA ASN A 154 10.57 20.41 -28.27
C ASN A 154 9.15 20.48 -28.85
N ASN A 155 8.14 20.01 -28.10
CA ASN A 155 6.75 20.13 -28.52
C ASN A 155 6.29 21.58 -28.58
N THR A 156 6.60 22.40 -27.56
CA THR A 156 6.21 23.82 -27.54
C THR A 156 6.82 24.63 -28.69
N LEU A 157 8.04 24.31 -29.11
CA LEU A 157 8.67 24.93 -30.29
C LEU A 157 7.90 24.58 -31.58
N THR A 158 7.47 23.34 -31.72
CA THR A 158 6.69 22.87 -32.88
C THR A 158 5.31 23.54 -32.94
N THR A 159 4.65 23.73 -31.80
CA THR A 159 3.34 24.43 -31.72
C THR A 159 3.46 25.93 -31.98
N ARG A 160 4.58 26.57 -31.63
CA ARG A 160 4.84 28.01 -31.94
C ARG A 160 4.86 28.29 -33.45
N PHE A 161 5.33 27.34 -34.27
CA PHE A 161 5.29 27.49 -35.74
C PHE A 161 3.88 27.32 -36.33
N GLN A 162 2.99 26.58 -35.66
CA GLN A 162 1.60 26.37 -36.11
C GLN A 162 0.62 27.45 -35.60
N SER A 163 1.00 28.22 -34.57
CA SER A 163 0.12 29.17 -33.86
C SER A 163 0.30 30.65 -34.27
N PHE A 164 0.69 30.92 -35.53
CA PHE A 164 0.82 32.29 -36.07
C PHE A 164 -0.42 33.19 -35.87
N PHE A 165 -1.61 32.60 -35.63
CA PHE A 165 -2.87 33.32 -35.39
C PHE A 165 -3.36 33.36 -33.92
N ARG A 166 -2.62 32.82 -32.94
CA ARG A 166 -3.03 32.82 -31.52
C ARG A 166 -1.88 33.32 -30.63
N ARG A 167 -1.76 34.64 -30.50
CA ARG A 167 -0.58 35.30 -29.94
C ARG A 167 -0.54 35.40 -28.40
N ASP A 168 -1.60 35.02 -27.69
CA ASP A 168 -1.80 35.43 -26.29
C ASP A 168 -1.91 34.31 -25.24
N ALA A 169 -1.76 33.03 -25.60
CA ALA A 169 -1.75 31.93 -24.62
C ALA A 169 -0.67 30.91 -24.96
N GLU A 170 0.35 30.79 -24.11
CA GLU A 170 1.27 29.64 -24.17
C GLU A 170 0.44 28.36 -24.05
N ASP A 171 0.53 27.49 -25.06
CA ASP A 171 -0.10 26.18 -25.02
C ASP A 171 0.64 25.29 -24.02
N LYS A 172 0.22 25.38 -22.75
CA LYS A 172 0.77 24.57 -21.65
C LYS A 172 0.25 23.13 -21.68
N SER A 173 -0.56 22.75 -22.67
CA SER A 173 -1.19 21.43 -22.73
C SER A 173 -0.21 20.25 -22.76
N PRO A 174 0.96 20.30 -23.45
CA PRO A 174 1.88 19.16 -23.41
C PRO A 174 2.49 18.99 -22.01
N ARG A 175 2.82 20.11 -21.35
CA ARG A 175 3.38 20.11 -19.98
C ARG A 175 2.38 19.53 -18.98
N THR A 176 1.13 20.01 -19.00
CA THR A 176 0.10 19.51 -18.06
C THR A 176 -0.19 18.04 -18.30
N ARG A 177 -0.26 17.57 -19.56
CA ARG A 177 -0.52 16.16 -19.86
C ARG A 177 0.59 15.22 -19.39
N LYS A 178 1.86 15.64 -19.55
CA LYS A 178 3.02 14.85 -19.10
C LYS A 178 3.19 14.80 -17.58
N THR A 179 2.71 15.83 -16.87
CA THR A 179 2.93 15.98 -15.42
C THR A 179 1.71 15.62 -14.56
N ASN A 180 0.49 15.69 -15.09
CA ASN A 180 -0.73 15.31 -14.36
C ASN A 180 -0.78 13.79 -14.14
N ILE A 181 -0.84 13.37 -12.89
CA ILE A 181 -0.88 11.95 -12.51
C ILE A 181 -2.33 11.50 -12.33
N ARG A 182 -2.73 10.46 -13.07
CA ARG A 182 -4.08 9.87 -13.06
C ARG A 182 -4.22 8.71 -12.08
N ALA A 183 -3.17 7.91 -11.95
CA ALA A 183 -3.13 6.72 -11.09
C ALA A 183 -1.68 6.44 -10.68
N PHE A 184 -1.51 5.73 -9.57
CA PHE A 184 -0.21 5.34 -9.05
C PHE A 184 -0.28 3.98 -8.34
N SER A 185 0.86 3.31 -8.23
CA SER A 185 1.04 2.10 -7.43
C SER A 185 2.46 2.07 -6.88
N TRP A 186 2.62 1.75 -5.61
CA TRP A 186 3.93 1.35 -5.08
C TRP A 186 4.30 -0.01 -5.65
N THR A 187 5.56 -0.20 -6.02
CA THR A 187 6.07 -1.54 -6.27
C THR A 187 6.42 -2.19 -4.94
N PRO A 188 6.37 -3.54 -4.83
CA PRO A 188 7.02 -4.22 -3.73
C PRO A 188 8.48 -3.76 -3.59
N PRO A 189 9.09 -3.85 -2.38
CA PRO A 189 10.47 -3.41 -2.19
C PRO A 189 11.43 -4.29 -3.02
N LEU A 190 12.24 -3.67 -3.87
CA LEU A 190 13.27 -4.38 -4.63
C LEU A 190 14.43 -4.71 -3.69
N LYS A 191 14.46 -5.93 -3.15
CA LYS A 191 15.48 -6.37 -2.19
C LYS A 191 16.70 -6.91 -2.93
N VAL A 192 17.88 -6.39 -2.59
CA VAL A 192 19.14 -6.91 -3.13
C VAL A 192 19.60 -8.11 -2.29
N PRO A 193 19.81 -9.30 -2.86
CA PRO A 193 20.26 -10.47 -2.10
C PRO A 193 21.63 -10.24 -1.44
N ALA A 194 21.71 -10.42 -0.12
CA ALA A 194 22.97 -10.37 0.63
C ALA A 194 23.70 -11.71 0.50
N LYS A 195 24.55 -11.87 -0.52
CA LYS A 195 25.44 -13.04 -0.60
C LYS A 195 26.61 -12.86 0.39
N ASN A 196 26.78 -13.81 1.31
CA ASN A 196 27.96 -14.01 2.17
C ASN A 196 28.40 -12.82 3.06
N GLN A 197 27.50 -11.87 3.39
CA GLN A 197 27.81 -10.79 4.33
C GLN A 197 27.22 -11.08 5.72
N LEU A 198 28.02 -10.84 6.76
CA LEU A 198 27.59 -10.94 8.17
C LEU A 198 26.47 -9.92 8.50
N TYR A 199 26.40 -8.81 7.74
CA TYR A 199 25.39 -7.77 7.89
C TYR A 199 24.82 -7.37 6.52
N SER A 200 23.54 -7.66 6.29
CA SER A 200 22.81 -7.20 5.10
C SER A 200 22.70 -5.66 5.11
N GLY A 201 23.10 -5.02 4.01
CA GLY A 201 22.94 -3.58 3.81
C GLY A 201 21.46 -3.13 3.84
N PRO A 202 21.19 -1.82 3.97
CA PRO A 202 19.83 -1.27 3.95
C PRO A 202 19.00 -1.73 2.74
N GLU A 203 19.61 -1.84 1.56
CA GLU A 203 18.98 -2.25 0.30
C GLU A 203 18.59 -3.73 0.30
N SER A 204 19.24 -4.54 1.14
CA SER A 204 18.88 -5.95 1.30
C SER A 204 17.72 -6.12 2.30
N ARG A 205 17.66 -5.25 3.32
CA ARG A 205 16.63 -5.30 4.37
C ARG A 205 15.32 -4.64 3.92
N TRP A 206 15.41 -3.39 3.49
CA TRP A 206 14.27 -2.53 3.16
C TRP A 206 13.99 -2.45 1.66
N GLY A 207 14.97 -2.82 0.83
CA GLY A 207 14.85 -2.72 -0.61
C GLY A 207 14.99 -1.30 -1.15
N VAL A 208 14.97 -1.21 -2.48
CA VAL A 208 14.88 0.06 -3.21
C VAL A 208 13.39 0.34 -3.46
N PRO A 209 12.85 1.44 -2.90
CA PRO A 209 11.44 1.76 -3.06
C PRO A 209 11.20 2.48 -4.40
N LEU A 210 10.29 1.93 -5.18
CA LEU A 210 9.89 2.48 -6.47
C LEU A 210 8.38 2.74 -6.46
N VAL A 211 7.97 3.80 -7.15
CA VAL A 211 6.57 4.12 -7.40
C VAL A 211 6.35 4.22 -8.90
N THR A 212 5.27 3.60 -9.38
CA THR A 212 4.86 3.71 -10.78
C THR A 212 3.66 4.65 -10.86
N VAL A 213 3.67 5.56 -11.83
CA VAL A 213 2.59 6.52 -12.07
C VAL A 213 2.15 6.46 -13.53
N ALA A 214 0.87 6.70 -13.76
CA ALA A 214 0.30 6.90 -15.08
C ALA A 214 -0.07 8.38 -15.24
N ASN A 215 0.42 9.02 -16.31
CA ASN A 215 0.09 10.41 -16.59
C ASN A 215 -1.12 10.56 -17.54
N ASP A 216 -1.51 11.80 -17.82
CA ASP A 216 -2.62 12.13 -18.70
C ASP A 216 -2.30 12.01 -20.20
N ASP A 217 -1.05 11.69 -20.54
CA ASP A 217 -0.62 11.34 -21.90
C ASP A 217 -0.50 9.83 -22.13
N ASN A 218 -0.98 9.02 -21.19
CA ASN A 218 -0.83 7.56 -21.22
C ASN A 218 0.63 7.06 -21.21
N ASP A 219 1.54 7.82 -20.60
CA ASP A 219 2.84 7.29 -20.23
C ASP A 219 2.74 6.61 -18.86
N LEU A 220 3.37 5.44 -18.77
CA LEU A 220 3.65 4.78 -17.52
C LEU A 220 5.10 5.09 -17.14
N VAL A 221 5.28 5.77 -16.01
CA VAL A 221 6.58 6.27 -15.54
C VAL A 221 6.94 5.60 -14.23
N PHE A 222 8.17 5.09 -14.15
CA PHE A 222 8.73 4.46 -12.98
C PHE A 222 9.65 5.47 -12.29
N LEU A 223 9.45 5.68 -10.99
CA LEU A 223 10.22 6.62 -10.20
C LEU A 223 10.86 5.93 -9.00
N GLN A 224 12.11 6.27 -8.75
CA GLN A 224 12.83 5.89 -7.54
C GLN A 224 12.67 6.99 -6.49
N VAL A 225 12.36 6.58 -5.26
CA VAL A 225 12.21 7.49 -4.13
C VAL A 225 13.37 7.25 -3.18
N GLN A 226 14.10 8.28 -2.80
CA GLN A 226 15.28 8.16 -1.96
C GLN A 226 15.27 9.18 -0.82
N GLN A 227 15.89 8.81 0.29
CA GLN A 227 16.26 9.80 1.30
C GLN A 227 17.53 10.51 0.84
N PRO A 228 17.60 11.85 0.94
CA PRO A 228 18.81 12.56 0.58
C PRO A 228 20.00 12.14 1.46
N GLU A 229 21.13 11.82 0.83
CA GLU A 229 22.37 11.51 1.53
C GLU A 229 22.89 12.77 2.23
N SER A 230 23.01 12.71 3.56
CA SER A 230 23.69 13.71 4.41
C SER A 230 23.13 15.14 4.45
N GLN A 231 22.06 15.35 5.21
CA GLN A 231 22.00 16.50 6.13
C GLN A 231 21.47 16.04 7.49
N GLN A 232 22.41 15.65 8.37
CA GLN A 232 22.11 15.48 9.80
C GLN A 232 21.62 16.83 10.36
N GLY A 233 20.31 17.00 10.45
CA GLY A 233 19.70 18.11 11.20
C GLY A 233 18.49 18.77 10.55
N SER A 234 18.31 18.68 9.22
CA SER A 234 17.10 19.17 8.55
C SER A 234 16.16 18.00 8.26
N SER A 235 14.85 18.20 8.48
CA SER A 235 13.82 17.28 8.01
C SER A 235 13.81 17.34 6.48
N GLY A 236 14.72 16.61 5.83
CA GLY A 236 14.93 16.68 4.38
C GLY A 236 13.68 16.28 3.59
N SER A 237 13.45 17.00 2.49
CA SER A 237 12.54 16.58 1.42
C SER A 237 13.01 15.23 0.88
N LEU A 238 12.09 14.32 0.55
CA LEU A 238 12.46 13.12 -0.20
C LEU A 238 12.91 13.53 -1.60
N ASP A 239 13.89 12.81 -2.13
CA ASP A 239 14.27 12.91 -3.52
C ASP A 239 13.47 11.91 -4.34
N VAL A 240 12.97 12.34 -5.49
CA VAL A 240 12.13 11.55 -6.38
C VAL A 240 12.64 11.72 -7.79
N GLU A 241 13.14 10.62 -8.37
CA GLU A 241 13.75 10.61 -9.69
C GLU A 241 12.99 9.66 -10.61
N ALA A 242 12.60 10.12 -11.80
CA ALA A 242 12.02 9.25 -12.81
C ALA A 242 13.13 8.46 -13.52
N VAL A 243 13.08 7.14 -13.43
CA VAL A 243 14.14 6.24 -13.91
C VAL A 243 13.85 5.61 -15.26
N SER A 244 12.57 5.46 -15.62
CA SER A 244 12.17 4.87 -16.89
C SER A 244 10.72 5.22 -17.24
N SER A 245 10.37 5.16 -18.53
CA SER A 245 8.99 5.40 -18.98
C SER A 245 8.66 4.64 -20.25
N ILE A 246 7.39 4.24 -20.39
CA ILE A 246 6.85 3.69 -21.63
C ILE A 246 5.54 4.38 -22.00
N HIS A 247 5.40 4.76 -23.26
CA HIS A 247 4.15 5.28 -23.79
C HIS A 247 3.23 4.12 -24.21
N LEU A 248 2.01 4.06 -23.64
CA LEU A 248 1.02 3.05 -23.97
C LEU A 248 -0.12 3.70 -24.77
N PRO A 249 -0.08 3.67 -26.11
CA PRO A 249 -1.02 4.40 -26.94
C PRO A 249 -2.46 3.98 -26.65
N ALA A 250 -3.38 4.94 -26.70
CA ALA A 250 -4.80 4.68 -26.49
C ALA A 250 -5.29 3.61 -27.48
N SER A 251 -5.90 2.55 -26.96
CA SER A 251 -6.49 1.52 -27.81
C SER A 251 -7.75 2.06 -28.49
N PRO A 252 -7.90 1.93 -29.82
CA PRO A 252 -9.05 2.46 -30.54
C PRO A 252 -10.35 1.70 -30.27
N SER A 253 -10.31 0.53 -29.62
CA SER A 253 -11.54 -0.22 -29.33
C SER A 253 -12.00 0.06 -27.90
N TYR A 254 -12.91 1.02 -27.75
CA TYR A 254 -14.00 0.81 -26.79
C TYR A 254 -14.69 -0.50 -27.21
N GLY A 255 -14.97 -1.40 -26.28
CA GLY A 255 -15.60 -2.69 -26.60
C GLY A 255 -16.88 -2.54 -27.44
N GLN A 256 -17.44 -3.67 -27.89
CA GLN A 256 -18.62 -3.80 -28.77
C GLN A 256 -19.89 -2.99 -28.37
N VAL A 257 -19.86 -2.25 -27.27
CA VAL A 257 -20.94 -1.45 -26.70
C VAL A 257 -21.22 -0.17 -27.49
N LEU A 258 -20.22 0.42 -28.16
CA LEU A 258 -20.40 1.67 -28.91
C LEU A 258 -20.48 1.44 -30.41
N GLN A 259 -21.43 2.11 -31.06
CA GLN A 259 -21.56 2.11 -32.51
C GLN A 259 -20.27 2.64 -33.16
N PRO A 260 -19.54 1.80 -33.93
CA PRO A 260 -18.31 2.21 -34.60
C PRO A 260 -18.57 3.41 -35.53
N GLY A 261 -17.70 4.43 -35.47
CA GLY A 261 -17.82 5.63 -36.30
C GLY A 261 -18.81 6.69 -35.79
N SER A 262 -19.49 6.48 -34.66
CA SER A 262 -20.26 7.55 -34.02
C SER A 262 -19.36 8.64 -33.44
N ILE A 263 -19.83 9.89 -33.40
CA ILE A 263 -19.11 11.03 -32.82
C ILE A 263 -18.70 10.74 -31.37
N LEU A 264 -19.58 10.09 -30.59
CA LEU A 264 -19.30 9.70 -29.21
C LEU A 264 -18.17 8.67 -29.14
N SER A 265 -18.19 7.65 -30.01
CA SER A 265 -17.13 6.64 -30.09
C SER A 265 -15.79 7.28 -30.44
N SER A 266 -15.74 8.13 -31.46
CA SER A 266 -14.53 8.87 -31.84
C SER A 266 -14.03 9.79 -30.72
N ALA A 267 -14.93 10.52 -30.05
CA ALA A 267 -14.56 11.36 -28.91
C ALA A 267 -13.97 10.53 -27.76
N LEU A 268 -14.61 9.42 -27.40
CA LEU A 268 -14.15 8.54 -26.33
C LEU A 268 -12.81 7.87 -26.66
N GLN A 269 -12.58 7.47 -27.91
CA GLN A 269 -11.31 6.91 -28.38
C GLN A 269 -10.13 7.87 -28.18
N THR A 270 -10.32 9.16 -28.46
CA THR A 270 -9.27 10.18 -28.27
C THR A 270 -9.00 10.50 -26.79
N GLN A 271 -9.97 10.21 -25.91
CA GLN A 271 -9.94 10.58 -24.50
C GLN A 271 -9.72 9.39 -23.56
N VAL A 272 -9.38 8.21 -24.08
CA VAL A 272 -9.05 7.06 -23.22
C VAL A 272 -7.78 7.35 -22.43
N ARG A 273 -7.88 7.21 -21.11
CA ARG A 273 -6.77 7.37 -20.16
C ARG A 273 -6.62 6.14 -19.29
N MET A 274 -5.41 5.94 -18.76
CA MET A 274 -5.17 5.00 -17.66
C MET A 274 -5.84 5.51 -16.38
N SER A 275 -6.62 4.65 -15.72
CA SER A 275 -7.45 5.01 -14.56
C SER A 275 -7.06 4.28 -13.27
N SER A 276 -6.30 3.18 -13.37
CA SER A 276 -5.88 2.37 -12.23
C SER A 276 -4.57 1.64 -12.55
N LEU A 277 -3.72 1.46 -11.54
CA LEU A 277 -2.45 0.76 -11.61
C LEU A 277 -2.33 -0.25 -10.47
N THR A 278 -1.66 -1.37 -10.71
CA THR A 278 -1.24 -2.30 -9.66
C THR A 278 0.05 -3.01 -10.04
N SER A 279 0.99 -3.09 -9.10
CA SER A 279 2.29 -3.74 -9.29
C SER A 279 2.26 -5.18 -8.81
N GLY A 280 2.78 -6.10 -9.62
CA GLY A 280 2.93 -7.51 -9.27
C GLY A 280 4.15 -7.78 -8.38
N PRO A 281 4.44 -9.06 -8.09
CA PRO A 281 5.63 -9.46 -7.34
C PRO A 281 6.93 -9.25 -8.14
N TRP A 282 8.05 -9.11 -7.42
CA TRP A 282 9.38 -9.24 -8.01
C TRP A 282 9.74 -10.68 -8.27
N ILE A 283 10.25 -10.94 -9.46
CA ILE A 283 10.79 -12.24 -9.84
C ILE A 283 12.27 -12.05 -10.19
N TYR A 284 13.15 -12.75 -9.48
CA TYR A 284 14.60 -12.61 -9.59
C TYR A 284 15.19 -13.63 -10.57
N GLU A 285 16.27 -13.24 -11.24
CA GLU A 285 17.05 -14.05 -12.18
C GLU A 285 18.55 -13.84 -11.93
N PRO A 286 19.36 -14.92 -12.02
CA PRO A 286 20.81 -14.77 -12.08
C PRO A 286 21.20 -14.09 -13.41
N GLY A 287 22.03 -13.04 -13.34
CA GLY A 287 22.52 -12.33 -14.51
C GLY A 287 23.42 -13.21 -15.38
N GLY A 288 23.29 -13.07 -16.71
CA GLY A 288 23.98 -13.91 -17.70
C GLY A 288 25.48 -13.65 -17.88
N SER A 289 26.04 -12.61 -17.25
CA SER A 289 27.45 -12.23 -17.41
C SER A 289 28.07 -11.78 -16.08
N GLY A 290 28.83 -12.67 -15.43
CA GLY A 290 29.55 -12.40 -14.17
C GLY A 290 28.82 -12.94 -12.93
N GLN A 291 29.58 -13.48 -11.97
CA GLN A 291 29.05 -14.21 -10.80
C GLN A 291 28.14 -13.39 -9.85
N ASP A 292 28.01 -12.07 -10.04
CA ASP A 292 27.33 -11.15 -9.12
C ASP A 292 26.25 -10.23 -9.72
N ALA A 293 25.95 -10.31 -11.02
CA ALA A 293 24.83 -9.54 -11.59
C ALA A 293 23.49 -10.24 -11.30
N ILE A 294 22.49 -9.48 -10.87
CA ILE A 294 21.13 -9.98 -10.60
C ILE A 294 20.15 -9.15 -11.41
N SER A 295 19.21 -9.81 -12.08
CA SER A 295 18.09 -9.15 -12.74
C SER A 295 16.81 -9.39 -11.94
N ALA A 296 15.97 -8.38 -11.79
CA ALA A 296 14.68 -8.49 -11.13
C ALA A 296 13.60 -7.94 -12.06
N THR A 297 12.52 -8.70 -12.26
CA THR A 297 11.41 -8.32 -13.13
C THR A 297 10.12 -8.15 -12.32
N VAL A 298 9.38 -7.08 -12.59
CA VAL A 298 8.02 -6.85 -12.08
C VAL A 298 7.11 -6.44 -13.24
N ASN A 299 5.86 -6.88 -13.21
CA ASN A 299 4.84 -6.37 -14.12
C ASN A 299 3.96 -5.36 -13.42
N VAL A 300 3.64 -4.26 -14.11
CA VAL A 300 2.64 -3.30 -13.68
C VAL A 300 1.45 -3.37 -14.62
N ALA A 301 0.30 -3.75 -14.08
CA ALA A 301 -0.96 -3.75 -14.82
C ALA A 301 -1.60 -2.36 -14.74
N ALA A 302 -2.12 -1.91 -15.89
CA ALA A 302 -2.81 -0.66 -16.06
C ALA A 302 -4.17 -0.87 -16.72
N LEU A 303 -5.21 -0.28 -16.14
CA LEU A 303 -6.53 -0.22 -16.75
C LEU A 303 -6.64 1.04 -17.61
N GLN A 304 -6.66 0.88 -18.93
CA GLN A 304 -6.80 1.95 -19.91
C GLN A 304 -8.20 1.88 -20.53
N GLY A 305 -9.09 2.77 -20.07
CA GLY A 305 -10.52 2.66 -20.36
C GLY A 305 -11.09 1.37 -19.77
N MET A 306 -11.37 0.39 -20.63
CA MET A 306 -11.88 -0.94 -20.25
C MET A 306 -10.89 -2.07 -20.55
N LYS A 307 -9.70 -1.74 -21.04
CA LYS A 307 -8.66 -2.68 -21.43
C LYS A 307 -7.55 -2.76 -20.41
N LEU A 308 -7.02 -3.95 -20.23
CA LEU A 308 -5.82 -4.16 -19.45
C LEU A 308 -4.60 -4.07 -20.36
N ARG A 309 -3.60 -3.34 -19.89
CA ARG A 309 -2.26 -3.23 -20.47
C ARG A 309 -1.28 -3.63 -19.38
N VAL A 310 -0.18 -4.28 -19.73
CA VAL A 310 0.83 -4.68 -18.75
C VAL A 310 2.19 -4.25 -19.25
N ALA A 311 2.91 -3.48 -18.43
CA ALA A 311 4.31 -3.15 -18.67
C ALA A 311 5.19 -4.06 -17.83
N LYS A 312 6.17 -4.68 -18.47
CA LYS A 312 7.26 -5.41 -17.82
C LYS A 312 8.39 -4.44 -17.53
N PHE A 313 8.74 -4.32 -16.26
CA PHE A 313 9.84 -3.50 -15.77
C PHE A 313 10.94 -4.40 -15.23
N THR A 314 12.13 -4.27 -15.81
CA THR A 314 13.31 -5.08 -15.48
C THR A 314 14.36 -4.18 -14.86
N VAL A 315 14.91 -4.59 -13.71
CA VAL A 315 15.97 -3.89 -13.01
C VAL A 315 17.21 -4.78 -12.96
N GLY A 316 18.28 -4.34 -13.61
CA GLY A 316 19.60 -4.93 -13.45
C GLY A 316 20.28 -4.34 -12.22
N VAL A 317 20.81 -5.21 -11.37
CA VAL A 317 21.52 -4.86 -10.14
C VAL A 317 22.95 -5.35 -10.26
N GLU A 318 23.89 -4.42 -10.26
CA GLU A 318 25.33 -4.68 -10.33
C GLU A 318 26.05 -4.07 -9.12
N LEU A 319 26.95 -4.83 -8.49
CA LEU A 319 27.73 -4.34 -7.35
C LEU A 319 28.78 -3.32 -7.84
N ARG A 320 28.80 -2.12 -7.27
CA ARG A 320 29.87 -1.15 -7.55
C ARG A 320 31.16 -1.57 -6.85
N ALA A 321 32.28 -1.47 -7.56
CA ALA A 321 33.60 -1.52 -6.93
C ALA A 321 33.72 -0.36 -5.94
N HIS A 322 34.34 -0.61 -4.78
CA HIS A 322 34.51 0.38 -3.71
C HIS A 322 35.31 1.60 -4.19
N ASP A 323 34.62 2.61 -4.73
CA ASP A 323 35.12 3.97 -4.76
C ASP A 323 34.45 4.75 -3.62
N SER A 324 35.25 5.59 -2.97
CA SER A 324 35.03 6.25 -1.69
C SER A 324 33.99 7.37 -1.69
N ASP A 325 32.87 7.17 -2.39
CA ASP A 325 31.75 8.12 -2.42
C ASP A 325 30.49 7.46 -1.86
N GLY A 326 29.82 8.14 -0.92
CA GLY A 326 28.81 7.58 -0.01
C GLY A 326 27.49 7.08 -0.61
N GLY A 327 27.45 6.83 -1.92
CA GLY A 327 26.29 6.42 -2.70
C GLY A 327 25.85 4.96 -2.51
N LEU A 328 24.73 4.60 -3.17
CA LEU A 328 24.24 3.22 -3.27
C LEU A 328 25.39 2.27 -3.66
N ARG A 329 25.54 1.18 -2.90
CA ARG A 329 26.56 0.14 -3.15
C ARG A 329 26.36 -0.60 -4.48
N TYR A 330 25.24 -0.36 -5.14
CA TYR A 330 24.82 -1.02 -6.36
C TYR A 330 24.51 0.01 -7.44
N SER A 331 24.90 -0.31 -8.67
CA SER A 331 24.42 0.37 -9.86
C SER A 331 23.13 -0.30 -10.31
N LEU A 332 22.09 0.49 -10.55
CA LEU A 332 20.81 0.02 -11.05
C LEU A 332 20.65 0.43 -12.51
N THR A 333 20.26 -0.53 -13.35
CA THR A 333 19.86 -0.29 -14.73
C THR A 333 18.39 -0.61 -14.88
N PHE A 334 17.67 0.19 -15.65
CA PHE A 334 16.22 0.11 -15.75
C PHE A 334 15.79 -0.07 -17.20
N ASP A 335 15.00 -1.11 -17.46
CA ASP A 335 14.40 -1.37 -18.77
C ASP A 335 12.89 -1.57 -18.62
N VAL A 336 12.13 -1.04 -19.58
CA VAL A 336 10.67 -1.14 -19.58
C VAL A 336 10.17 -1.47 -20.98
N VAL A 337 9.33 -2.51 -21.07
CA VAL A 337 8.70 -2.93 -22.31
C VAL A 337 7.25 -3.35 -22.06
N GLU A 338 6.40 -3.27 -23.08
CA GLU A 338 5.04 -3.82 -22.98
C GLU A 338 5.09 -5.37 -22.99
N ASN A 339 4.41 -6.00 -22.03
CA ASN A 339 4.38 -7.45 -21.92
C ASN A 339 3.30 -8.06 -22.82
N ASN A 340 3.66 -8.28 -24.08
CA ASN A 340 2.79 -8.88 -25.09
C ASN A 340 2.64 -10.41 -24.96
N ALA A 341 3.33 -11.07 -24.01
CA ALA A 341 3.19 -12.51 -23.80
C ALA A 341 1.91 -12.88 -23.03
N MET A 342 1.34 -11.92 -22.29
CA MET A 342 0.16 -12.16 -21.46
C MET A 342 -1.13 -12.27 -22.30
N PRO A 343 -2.02 -13.25 -22.04
CA PRO A 343 -3.23 -13.48 -22.83
C PRO A 343 -4.37 -12.51 -22.44
N LEU A 344 -4.10 -11.20 -22.45
CA LEU A 344 -5.01 -10.15 -21.98
C LEU A 344 -6.28 -10.02 -22.84
N ALA A 345 -6.23 -10.43 -24.11
CA ALA A 345 -7.38 -10.39 -25.02
C ALA A 345 -8.60 -11.15 -24.46
N ARG A 346 -8.37 -12.23 -23.69
CA ARG A 346 -9.43 -13.02 -23.05
C ARG A 346 -10.14 -12.28 -21.92
N LEU A 347 -9.52 -11.25 -21.34
CA LEU A 347 -10.11 -10.42 -20.29
C LEU A 347 -10.89 -9.23 -20.86
N GLU A 348 -10.66 -8.86 -22.13
CA GLU A 348 -11.35 -7.73 -22.77
C GLU A 348 -12.86 -7.95 -22.88
N GLU A 349 -13.30 -9.21 -22.92
CA GLU A 349 -14.72 -9.60 -22.97
C GLU A 349 -15.49 -9.17 -21.71
N PHE A 350 -14.82 -9.11 -20.55
CA PHE A 350 -15.48 -8.91 -19.25
C PHE A 350 -15.66 -7.45 -18.85
N GLN A 351 -15.23 -6.49 -19.68
CA GLN A 351 -15.42 -5.05 -19.40
C GLN A 351 -14.84 -4.65 -18.04
N CYS A 352 -13.52 -4.71 -17.92
CA CYS A 352 -12.79 -4.39 -16.69
C CYS A 352 -13.01 -2.92 -16.29
N THR A 353 -13.41 -2.67 -15.04
CA THR A 353 -13.76 -1.33 -14.53
C THR A 353 -13.42 -1.10 -13.06
N GLY A 354 -13.10 -2.17 -12.32
CA GLY A 354 -12.84 -2.15 -10.88
C GLY A 354 -11.36 -2.18 -10.52
N PRO A 355 -11.05 -2.30 -9.22
CA PRO A 355 -9.69 -2.46 -8.72
C PRO A 355 -9.03 -3.75 -9.24
N MET A 356 -7.70 -3.78 -9.19
CA MET A 356 -6.88 -4.90 -9.63
C MET A 356 -5.91 -5.30 -8.51
N HIS A 357 -5.68 -6.60 -8.35
CA HIS A 357 -4.72 -7.13 -7.38
C HIS A 357 -3.95 -8.33 -7.92
N TRP A 358 -2.67 -8.40 -7.56
CA TRP A 358 -1.82 -9.55 -7.82
C TRP A 358 -1.74 -10.44 -6.59
N ALA A 359 -1.61 -11.74 -6.82
CA ALA A 359 -1.28 -12.74 -5.82
C ALA A 359 -0.19 -13.67 -6.37
N HIS A 360 0.77 -14.01 -5.53
CA HIS A 360 1.85 -14.93 -5.89
C HIS A 360 2.05 -15.92 -4.77
N LYS A 361 2.05 -17.20 -5.13
CA LYS A 361 2.44 -18.27 -4.22
C LYS A 361 3.79 -18.79 -4.70
N MET A 362 4.84 -18.44 -3.95
CA MET A 362 6.24 -18.72 -4.31
C MET A 362 6.48 -20.19 -4.64
N ASP A 363 5.77 -21.11 -3.99
CA ASP A 363 6.01 -22.55 -4.14
C ASP A 363 5.29 -23.17 -5.34
N SER A 364 4.27 -22.51 -5.89
CA SER A 364 3.54 -23.02 -7.06
C SER A 364 4.08 -22.51 -8.40
N GLY A 365 4.99 -21.53 -8.38
CA GLY A 365 5.48 -20.87 -9.60
C GLY A 365 4.37 -20.20 -10.43
N SER A 366 3.21 -19.93 -9.79
CA SER A 366 2.04 -19.37 -10.45
C SER A 366 1.68 -18.01 -9.85
N ILE A 367 1.39 -17.07 -10.74
CA ILE A 367 1.03 -15.70 -10.43
C ILE A 367 -0.40 -15.50 -10.91
N THR A 368 -1.27 -14.98 -10.04
CA THR A 368 -2.66 -14.69 -10.37
C THR A 368 -2.88 -13.19 -10.35
N MET A 369 -3.44 -12.66 -11.43
CA MET A 369 -3.94 -11.29 -11.50
C MET A 369 -5.46 -11.32 -11.40
N THR A 370 -6.02 -10.48 -10.55
CA THR A 370 -7.47 -10.34 -10.35
C THR A 370 -7.91 -8.95 -10.73
N VAL A 371 -9.08 -8.82 -11.36
CA VAL A 371 -9.62 -7.54 -11.82
C VAL A 371 -11.13 -7.49 -11.63
N GLY A 372 -11.62 -6.36 -11.11
CA GLY A 372 -13.04 -6.06 -11.05
C GLY A 372 -13.59 -5.79 -12.44
N ALA A 373 -14.63 -6.53 -12.81
CA ALA A 373 -15.39 -6.39 -14.05
C ALA A 373 -16.78 -5.80 -13.74
N ARG A 374 -17.50 -5.39 -14.79
CA ARG A 374 -18.81 -4.74 -14.64
C ARG A 374 -19.84 -5.57 -13.88
N THR A 375 -19.82 -6.89 -14.06
CA THR A 375 -20.81 -7.83 -13.51
C THR A 375 -20.15 -8.96 -12.72
N GLY A 376 -18.89 -8.79 -12.31
CA GLY A 376 -18.08 -9.92 -11.82
C GLY A 376 -16.67 -9.57 -11.42
N VAL A 377 -15.91 -10.63 -11.12
CA VAL A 377 -14.45 -10.58 -10.96
C VAL A 377 -13.84 -11.54 -11.96
N ALA A 378 -12.84 -11.07 -12.71
CA ALA A 378 -12.05 -11.91 -13.59
C ALA A 378 -10.68 -12.21 -12.97
N LEU A 379 -10.22 -13.44 -13.11
CA LEU A 379 -8.92 -13.92 -12.63
C LEU A 379 -8.13 -14.43 -13.83
N LEU A 380 -6.85 -14.09 -13.87
CA LEU A 380 -5.89 -14.58 -14.85
C LEU A 380 -4.74 -15.25 -14.11
N GLY A 381 -4.70 -16.58 -14.17
CA GLY A 381 -3.58 -17.38 -13.67
C GLY A 381 -2.50 -17.50 -14.74
N LEU A 382 -1.24 -17.28 -14.34
CA LEU A 382 -0.08 -17.18 -15.22
C LEU A 382 1.08 -18.02 -14.67
N PRO A 383 1.79 -18.76 -15.54
CA PRO A 383 3.10 -19.27 -15.19
C PRO A 383 4.13 -18.12 -15.13
N GLU A 384 5.19 -18.31 -14.33
CA GLU A 384 6.27 -17.33 -14.20
C GLU A 384 6.93 -16.96 -15.54
N ASP A 385 7.06 -17.90 -16.49
CA ASP A 385 7.67 -17.62 -17.80
C ASP A 385 6.89 -16.57 -18.60
N VAL A 386 5.55 -16.68 -18.60
CA VAL A 386 4.67 -15.69 -19.24
C VAL A 386 4.75 -14.35 -18.51
N TYR A 387 4.85 -14.38 -17.18
CA TYR A 387 5.09 -13.18 -16.39
C TYR A 387 6.43 -12.51 -16.75
N ARG A 388 7.49 -13.28 -16.99
CA ARG A 388 8.81 -12.77 -17.47
C ARG A 388 8.76 -12.25 -18.92
N GLY A 389 7.64 -12.44 -19.62
CA GLY A 389 7.46 -12.04 -21.01
C GLY A 389 7.97 -13.06 -22.02
N GLN A 390 8.19 -14.30 -21.60
CA GLN A 390 8.51 -15.41 -22.49
C GLN A 390 7.21 -16.00 -23.04
N LYS A 391 7.17 -16.27 -24.36
CA LYS A 391 6.02 -16.95 -24.97
C LYS A 391 6.09 -18.43 -24.61
N SER A 392 5.14 -18.92 -23.81
CA SER A 392 5.05 -20.34 -23.49
C SER A 392 4.36 -21.10 -24.63
N GLU A 393 4.98 -22.19 -25.10
CA GLU A 393 4.39 -23.12 -26.07
C GLU A 393 3.28 -23.99 -25.45
N THR A 394 3.31 -24.15 -24.12
CA THR A 394 2.34 -24.91 -23.31
C THR A 394 1.50 -23.93 -22.49
N SER A 395 0.41 -23.44 -23.06
CA SER A 395 -0.45 -22.39 -22.46
C SER A 395 -1.25 -22.88 -21.24
N ASP A 396 -0.60 -23.02 -20.08
CA ASP A 396 -1.27 -23.28 -18.78
C ASP A 396 -1.93 -22.01 -18.18
N SER A 397 -1.85 -20.88 -18.90
CA SER A 397 -2.57 -19.67 -18.55
C SER A 397 -4.08 -19.90 -18.63
N HIS A 398 -4.79 -19.63 -17.54
CA HIS A 398 -6.23 -19.80 -17.47
C HIS A 398 -6.91 -18.51 -17.04
N VAL A 399 -8.10 -18.29 -17.59
CA VAL A 399 -8.95 -17.16 -17.25
C VAL A 399 -10.22 -17.71 -16.63
N LEU A 400 -10.53 -17.24 -15.44
CA LEU A 400 -11.75 -17.57 -14.72
C LEU A 400 -12.57 -16.30 -14.54
N TYR A 401 -13.88 -16.41 -14.67
CA TYR A 401 -14.79 -15.30 -14.48
C TYR A 401 -15.89 -15.72 -13.51
N TYR A 402 -16.09 -14.91 -12.47
CA TYR A 402 -17.12 -15.12 -11.47
C TYR A 402 -18.14 -14.00 -11.56
N PRO A 403 -19.34 -14.26 -12.11
CA PRO A 403 -20.41 -13.29 -12.11
C PRO A 403 -20.89 -13.04 -10.68
N LEU A 404 -21.25 -11.78 -10.39
CA LEU A 404 -21.94 -11.44 -9.15
C LEU A 404 -23.41 -11.81 -9.33
N LEU A 405 -23.90 -12.70 -8.48
CA LEU A 405 -25.26 -13.22 -8.55
C LEU A 405 -26.01 -12.81 -7.28
N ASP A 406 -27.21 -12.27 -7.45
CA ASP A 406 -28.12 -12.02 -6.34
C ASP A 406 -28.99 -13.26 -6.09
N ASP A 407 -29.01 -13.71 -4.84
CA ASP A 407 -29.95 -14.72 -4.36
C ASP A 407 -31.35 -14.09 -4.28
N SER A 408 -32.10 -14.14 -5.37
CA SER A 408 -33.50 -13.71 -5.32
C SER A 408 -34.35 -14.76 -4.61
N THR A 409 -35.23 -14.29 -3.73
CA THR A 409 -36.25 -15.09 -3.05
C THR A 409 -37.26 -15.73 -4.03
N THR A 410 -37.28 -15.28 -5.29
CA THR A 410 -38.18 -15.75 -6.35
C THR A 410 -37.58 -16.84 -7.25
N GLY A 411 -36.37 -17.34 -6.95
CA GLY A 411 -35.74 -18.45 -7.68
C GLY A 411 -35.14 -18.05 -9.05
N THR A 412 -35.13 -16.76 -9.38
CA THR A 412 -34.49 -16.20 -10.58
C THR A 412 -33.17 -15.54 -10.21
N THR A 413 -32.04 -16.18 -10.49
CA THR A 413 -30.73 -15.57 -10.22
C THR A 413 -30.55 -14.32 -11.09
N LEU A 414 -30.51 -13.14 -10.47
CA LEU A 414 -30.27 -11.87 -11.17
C LEU A 414 -28.77 -11.57 -11.14
N LEU A 415 -28.26 -11.03 -12.25
CA LEU A 415 -26.88 -10.54 -12.31
C LEU A 415 -26.79 -9.22 -11.57
N HIS A 416 -25.96 -9.16 -10.53
CA HIS A 416 -25.64 -7.91 -9.86
C HIS A 416 -24.79 -7.05 -10.81
N GLN A 417 -25.30 -5.87 -11.14
CA GLN A 417 -24.73 -5.01 -12.19
C GLN A 417 -23.77 -3.94 -11.67
N GLU A 418 -23.43 -3.99 -10.39
CA GLU A 418 -22.56 -2.99 -9.79
C GLU A 418 -21.08 -3.36 -9.85
N ARG A 419 -20.27 -2.32 -10.06
CA ARG A 419 -18.81 -2.44 -10.08
C ARG A 419 -18.28 -2.85 -8.70
N ILE A 420 -17.20 -3.62 -8.73
CA ILE A 420 -16.36 -3.81 -7.55
C ILE A 420 -15.74 -2.46 -7.16
N SER A 421 -15.92 -2.08 -5.89
CA SER A 421 -15.46 -0.82 -5.30
C SER A 421 -14.28 -1.04 -4.35
N GLY A 422 -14.17 -2.21 -3.73
CA GLY A 422 -13.04 -2.60 -2.88
C GLY A 422 -12.57 -4.01 -3.18
N MET A 423 -11.26 -4.22 -3.19
CA MET A 423 -10.63 -5.52 -3.42
C MET A 423 -9.31 -5.56 -2.68
N THR A 424 -8.97 -6.70 -2.08
CA THR A 424 -7.66 -6.93 -1.46
C THR A 424 -7.35 -8.42 -1.41
N VAL A 425 -6.08 -8.78 -1.24
CA VAL A 425 -5.64 -10.17 -1.09
C VAL A 425 -4.96 -10.32 0.26
N ALA A 426 -5.54 -11.14 1.13
CA ALA A 426 -4.96 -11.49 2.41
C ALA A 426 -4.35 -12.90 2.32
N ILE A 427 -3.20 -13.10 2.96
CA ILE A 427 -2.61 -14.44 3.09
C ILE A 427 -3.08 -15.00 4.43
N ASP A 428 -3.78 -16.12 4.40
CA ASP A 428 -4.18 -16.81 5.62
C ASP A 428 -2.92 -17.40 6.30
N PRO A 429 -2.62 -17.02 7.55
CA PRO A 429 -1.36 -17.39 8.20
C PRO A 429 -1.23 -18.90 8.46
N GLU A 430 -2.34 -19.63 8.59
CA GLU A 430 -2.33 -21.07 8.84
C GLU A 430 -2.12 -21.87 7.56
N SER A 431 -2.84 -21.52 6.50
CA SER A 431 -2.78 -22.26 5.22
C SER A 431 -1.76 -21.72 4.22
N GLU A 432 -1.21 -20.53 4.47
CA GLU A 432 -0.41 -19.74 3.53
C GLU A 432 -1.10 -19.57 2.15
N THR A 433 -2.43 -19.70 2.12
CA THR A 433 -3.20 -19.54 0.89
C THR A 433 -3.55 -18.07 0.69
N PRO A 434 -3.34 -17.51 -0.52
CA PRO A 434 -3.82 -16.18 -0.83
C PRO A 434 -5.34 -16.22 -1.05
N VAL A 435 -6.03 -15.40 -0.28
CA VAL A 435 -7.48 -15.29 -0.24
C VAL A 435 -7.88 -13.89 -0.72
N LEU A 436 -8.61 -13.85 -1.84
CA LEU A 436 -9.15 -12.62 -2.42
C LEU A 436 -10.41 -12.21 -1.69
N HIS A 437 -10.44 -11.00 -1.14
CA HIS A 437 -11.65 -10.37 -0.62
C HIS A 437 -12.09 -9.26 -1.58
N PHE A 438 -13.38 -9.15 -1.82
CA PHE A 438 -13.93 -8.09 -2.66
C PHE A 438 -15.34 -7.69 -2.24
N GLY A 439 -15.70 -6.45 -2.54
CA GLY A 439 -17.04 -5.93 -2.30
C GLY A 439 -17.44 -4.83 -3.27
N SER A 440 -18.74 -4.57 -3.33
CA SER A 440 -19.35 -3.51 -4.15
C SER A 440 -20.07 -2.49 -3.28
N VAL A 441 -20.31 -1.31 -3.85
CA VAL A 441 -21.21 -0.31 -3.26
C VAL A 441 -22.67 -0.76 -3.24
N GLY A 442 -22.98 -1.89 -3.86
CA GLY A 442 -24.31 -2.48 -3.92
C GLY A 442 -24.57 -3.48 -2.80
N GLY A 443 -23.67 -3.58 -1.82
CA GLY A 443 -23.79 -4.52 -0.70
C GLY A 443 -23.31 -5.93 -1.00
N TYR A 444 -22.79 -6.20 -2.20
CA TYR A 444 -22.14 -7.48 -2.46
C TYR A 444 -20.81 -7.60 -1.71
N ALA A 445 -20.59 -8.71 -1.01
CA ALA A 445 -19.38 -8.98 -0.24
C ALA A 445 -19.01 -10.47 -0.28
N ALA A 446 -17.86 -10.79 -0.87
CA ALA A 446 -17.42 -12.17 -1.05
C ALA A 446 -15.92 -12.36 -0.87
N VAL A 447 -15.53 -13.63 -0.76
CA VAL A 447 -14.17 -14.08 -0.59
C VAL A 447 -13.90 -15.28 -1.49
N LYS A 448 -12.68 -15.42 -1.99
CA LYS A 448 -12.26 -16.54 -2.84
C LYS A 448 -10.80 -16.93 -2.57
N ALA A 449 -10.57 -18.17 -2.15
CA ALA A 449 -9.22 -18.73 -2.12
C ALA A 449 -8.69 -18.91 -3.55
N LEU A 450 -7.53 -18.34 -3.86
CA LEU A 450 -6.99 -18.31 -5.23
C LEU A 450 -6.35 -19.63 -5.68
N THR A 451 -6.22 -20.60 -4.77
CA THR A 451 -5.77 -21.96 -5.08
C THR A 451 -6.89 -22.89 -5.55
N ASP A 452 -8.14 -22.47 -5.35
CA ASP A 452 -9.30 -23.33 -5.51
C ASP A 452 -10.16 -22.87 -6.70
N ARG A 453 -10.85 -23.80 -7.36
CA ARG A 453 -11.74 -23.52 -8.50
C ARG A 453 -13.20 -23.32 -8.12
N GLU A 454 -13.58 -23.47 -6.85
CA GLU A 454 -14.97 -23.27 -6.41
C GLU A 454 -15.47 -21.84 -6.63
N ALA A 455 -16.77 -21.64 -6.45
CA ALA A 455 -17.35 -20.29 -6.48
C ALA A 455 -16.86 -19.45 -5.27
N PRO A 456 -16.91 -18.12 -5.36
CA PRO A 456 -16.70 -17.25 -4.20
C PRO A 456 -17.72 -17.57 -3.09
N SER A 457 -17.27 -17.54 -1.84
CA SER A 457 -18.12 -17.69 -0.66
C SER A 457 -18.37 -16.33 0.00
N ARG A 458 -19.29 -16.29 0.96
CA ARG A 458 -19.61 -15.05 1.71
C ARG A 458 -18.39 -14.60 2.52
N ALA A 459 -18.06 -13.31 2.45
CA ALA A 459 -16.92 -12.77 3.17
C ALA A 459 -17.12 -12.90 4.71
N PRO A 460 -16.08 -13.24 5.50
CA PRO A 460 -16.26 -13.47 6.94
C PRO A 460 -16.68 -12.23 7.72
N TRP A 461 -16.23 -11.05 7.30
CA TRP A 461 -16.65 -9.76 7.87
C TRP A 461 -18.10 -9.38 7.50
N ASN A 462 -18.73 -10.07 6.55
CA ASN A 462 -20.07 -9.71 6.09
C ASN A 462 -21.17 -9.95 7.15
N GLY A 463 -20.92 -10.81 8.14
CA GLY A 463 -21.83 -10.95 9.29
C GLY A 463 -21.96 -9.63 10.06
N GLN A 464 -20.83 -8.98 10.36
CA GLN A 464 -20.84 -7.68 11.05
C GLN A 464 -21.47 -6.57 10.22
N VAL A 465 -21.29 -6.61 8.89
CA VAL A 465 -21.92 -5.66 7.97
C VAL A 465 -23.44 -5.77 8.06
N GLU A 466 -23.98 -6.99 8.03
CA GLU A 466 -25.42 -7.20 8.20
C GLU A 466 -25.89 -6.76 9.59
N ASP A 467 -25.17 -7.09 10.66
CA ASP A 467 -25.55 -6.67 12.02
C ASP A 467 -25.69 -5.15 12.15
N ILE A 468 -24.76 -4.37 11.59
CA ILE A 468 -24.84 -2.89 11.63
C ILE A 468 -25.88 -2.34 10.65
N ARG A 469 -26.12 -3.03 9.52
CA ARG A 469 -27.15 -2.66 8.55
C ARG A 469 -28.54 -2.85 9.13
N GLU A 470 -28.80 -3.98 9.78
CA GLU A 470 -30.07 -4.27 10.46
C GLU A 470 -30.36 -3.27 11.59
N ARG A 471 -29.34 -2.91 12.39
CA ARG A 471 -29.50 -1.86 13.41
C ARG A 471 -29.88 -0.52 12.79
N PHE A 472 -29.20 -0.12 11.72
CA PHE A 472 -29.51 1.11 11.01
C PHE A 472 -30.91 1.08 10.38
N ASP A 473 -31.32 -0.07 9.85
CA ASP A 473 -32.66 -0.28 9.31
C ASP A 473 -33.74 -0.07 10.38
N ILE A 474 -33.55 -0.67 11.56
CA ILE A 474 -34.45 -0.53 12.72
C ILE A 474 -34.47 0.91 13.23
N ASP A 475 -33.29 1.53 13.41
CA ASP A 475 -33.16 2.88 13.95
C ASP A 475 -33.80 3.95 13.04
N ARG A 476 -33.94 3.65 11.74
CA ARG A 476 -34.49 4.53 10.72
C ARG A 476 -35.86 4.10 10.20
N ASP A 477 -36.42 3.01 10.72
CA ASP A 477 -37.70 2.41 10.31
C ASP A 477 -37.79 2.18 8.78
N LEU A 478 -36.75 1.56 8.21
CA LEU A 478 -36.60 1.36 6.76
C LEU A 478 -37.21 0.05 6.25
N GLY A 479 -37.73 -0.81 7.13
CA GLY A 479 -38.49 -2.01 6.73
C GLY A 479 -37.68 -3.05 5.97
N GLY A 480 -36.39 -3.18 6.28
CA GLY A 480 -35.44 -4.09 5.63
C GLY A 480 -34.74 -3.51 4.39
N LEU A 481 -35.05 -2.27 4.02
CA LEU A 481 -34.57 -1.61 2.81
C LEU A 481 -33.24 -0.86 3.00
N ALA A 482 -32.57 -1.00 4.15
CA ALA A 482 -31.22 -0.48 4.32
C ALA A 482 -30.19 -1.23 3.45
N ILE A 483 -29.22 -0.49 2.90
CA ILE A 483 -28.08 -1.01 2.14
C ILE A 483 -26.77 -0.63 2.82
N ALA A 484 -25.87 -1.60 2.94
CA ALA A 484 -24.49 -1.38 3.35
C ALA A 484 -23.58 -1.32 2.13
N ARG A 485 -22.92 -0.20 1.90
CA ARG A 485 -22.04 0.01 0.75
C ARG A 485 -20.59 -0.23 1.15
N VAL A 486 -19.89 -1.12 0.44
CA VAL A 486 -18.44 -1.31 0.64
C VAL A 486 -17.69 -0.33 -0.24
N TRP A 487 -16.78 0.47 0.33
CA TRP A 487 -16.04 1.50 -0.42
C TRP A 487 -14.58 1.15 -0.65
N GLY A 488 -14.00 0.29 0.17
CA GLY A 488 -12.60 -0.09 0.06
C GLY A 488 -12.26 -1.24 1.00
N LEU A 489 -11.22 -1.99 0.63
CA LEU A 489 -10.67 -3.08 1.40
C LEU A 489 -9.16 -2.92 1.47
N ALA A 490 -8.57 -3.22 2.62
CA ALA A 490 -7.12 -3.31 2.78
C ALA A 490 -6.78 -4.52 3.64
N SER A 491 -5.59 -5.08 3.45
CA SER A 491 -5.11 -6.19 4.26
C SER A 491 -3.67 -6.03 4.67
N ILE A 492 -3.34 -6.59 5.83
CA ILE A 492 -1.97 -6.75 6.30
C ILE A 492 -1.88 -8.06 7.07
N HIS A 493 -0.87 -8.88 6.79
CA HIS A 493 -0.60 -10.10 7.56
C HIS A 493 -1.87 -10.91 7.88
N GLY A 494 -2.66 -11.27 6.86
CA GLY A 494 -3.90 -12.05 7.05
C GLY A 494 -5.06 -11.33 7.77
N LEU A 495 -4.90 -10.09 8.21
CA LEU A 495 -5.99 -9.21 8.65
C LEU A 495 -6.58 -8.47 7.45
N VAL A 496 -7.88 -8.22 7.51
CA VAL A 496 -8.65 -7.49 6.50
C VAL A 496 -9.42 -6.39 7.20
N ALA A 497 -9.30 -5.17 6.68
CA ALA A 497 -10.11 -4.02 7.03
C ALA A 497 -11.10 -3.74 5.91
N ALA A 498 -12.39 -3.69 6.23
CA ALA A 498 -13.46 -3.34 5.30
C ALA A 498 -14.08 -1.99 5.67
N VAL A 499 -14.15 -1.09 4.70
CA VAL A 499 -14.72 0.25 4.88
C VAL A 499 -16.13 0.29 4.31
N VAL A 500 -17.11 0.59 5.16
CA VAL A 500 -18.52 0.56 4.81
C VAL A 500 -19.28 1.82 5.23
N THR A 501 -20.34 2.14 4.50
CA THR A 501 -21.33 3.15 4.87
C THR A 501 -22.73 2.57 4.78
N LEU A 502 -23.68 3.17 5.50
CA LEU A 502 -25.06 2.71 5.61
C LEU A 502 -26.01 3.75 5.04
N HIS A 503 -26.98 3.30 4.24
CA HIS A 503 -27.90 4.15 3.50
C HIS A 503 -29.30 3.51 3.40
N PRO A 504 -30.37 4.32 3.26
CA PRO A 504 -31.64 3.86 2.71
C PRO A 504 -31.46 3.37 1.26
N GLY A 505 -32.12 2.26 0.91
CA GLY A 505 -32.02 1.63 -0.42
C GLY A 505 -33.09 2.07 -1.42
N ASP A 506 -34.24 2.55 -0.94
CA ASP A 506 -35.44 2.85 -1.74
C ASP A 506 -35.81 4.34 -1.80
N MET A 507 -35.02 5.20 -1.14
CA MET A 507 -35.29 6.64 -1.07
C MET A 507 -34.01 7.49 -1.16
N VAL A 508 -34.18 8.76 -1.49
CA VAL A 508 -33.08 9.73 -1.53
C VAL A 508 -32.69 10.10 -0.10
N GLU A 509 -31.44 9.84 0.26
CA GLU A 509 -30.90 10.23 1.55
C GLU A 509 -30.35 11.68 1.49
N TYR A 510 -30.95 12.56 2.29
CA TYR A 510 -30.38 13.88 2.55
C TYR A 510 -29.48 13.78 3.78
N ARG A 511 -28.18 14.01 3.62
CA ARG A 511 -27.22 14.02 4.73
C ARG A 511 -26.56 15.37 4.88
N THR A 512 -26.38 15.77 6.13
CA THR A 512 -25.43 16.82 6.50
C THR A 512 -24.07 16.20 6.82
N ASN A 513 -22.99 17.00 6.75
CA ASN A 513 -21.64 16.54 7.14
C ASN A 513 -21.59 15.97 8.58
N ALA A 514 -22.52 16.36 9.46
CA ALA A 514 -22.60 15.86 10.82
C ALA A 514 -23.15 14.41 10.88
N GLU A 515 -23.92 14.00 9.89
CA GLU A 515 -24.57 12.68 9.80
C GLU A 515 -23.79 11.69 8.94
N GLU A 516 -22.71 12.14 8.28
CA GLU A 516 -21.78 11.28 7.57
C GLU A 516 -21.10 10.33 8.56
N ARG A 517 -21.24 9.02 8.29
CA ARG A 517 -20.67 7.95 9.09
C ARG A 517 -20.03 6.94 8.16
N LEU A 518 -18.78 6.60 8.46
CA LEU A 518 -18.02 5.54 7.84
C LEU A 518 -17.57 4.58 8.94
N THR A 519 -17.74 3.29 8.71
CA THR A 519 -17.37 2.24 9.65
C THR A 519 -16.26 1.41 9.07
N VAL A 520 -15.19 1.18 9.84
CA VAL A 520 -14.11 0.24 9.51
C VAL A 520 -14.33 -1.03 10.31
N LEU A 521 -14.52 -2.13 9.60
CA LEU A 521 -14.71 -3.47 10.16
C LEU A 521 -13.44 -4.28 9.99
N PHE A 522 -13.18 -5.19 10.92
CA PHE A 522 -11.97 -6.00 10.90
C PHE A 522 -12.30 -7.48 10.96
N SER A 523 -11.60 -8.27 10.16
CA SER A 523 -11.66 -9.72 10.16
C SER A 523 -10.30 -10.30 9.83
N THR A 524 -10.15 -11.60 10.04
CA THR A 524 -9.07 -12.38 9.46
C THR A 524 -9.44 -12.82 8.05
N ALA A 525 -8.47 -13.32 7.29
CA ALA A 525 -8.67 -13.86 5.95
C ALA A 525 -9.72 -14.98 5.94
N SER A 526 -9.71 -15.85 6.96
CA SER A 526 -10.58 -17.02 7.09
C SER A 526 -11.81 -16.82 8.01
N GLY A 527 -11.88 -15.71 8.75
CA GLY A 527 -12.96 -15.41 9.69
C GLY A 527 -12.76 -15.92 11.11
N GLN A 528 -11.63 -16.56 11.41
CA GLN A 528 -11.32 -17.03 12.76
C GLN A 528 -11.17 -15.88 13.78
N PRO A 529 -11.55 -16.06 15.05
CA PRO A 529 -11.40 -15.03 16.07
C PRO A 529 -9.93 -14.79 16.38
N LEU A 530 -9.49 -13.54 16.24
CA LEU A 530 -8.09 -13.14 16.46
C LEU A 530 -7.94 -12.34 17.76
N ASP A 531 -6.94 -12.69 18.57
CA ASP A 531 -6.38 -11.84 19.61
C ASP A 531 -5.17 -11.09 19.03
N LEU A 532 -5.37 -9.82 18.68
CA LEU A 532 -4.40 -8.97 17.95
C LEU A 532 -3.03 -8.90 18.65
N GLU A 533 -3.01 -9.03 19.98
CA GLU A 533 -1.79 -9.04 20.77
C GLU A 533 -1.03 -10.37 20.70
N SER A 534 -1.75 -11.48 20.57
CA SER A 534 -1.16 -12.79 20.30
C SER A 534 -0.62 -12.92 18.87
N TYR A 535 -1.06 -12.06 17.95
CA TYR A 535 -0.65 -12.06 16.55
C TYR A 535 0.77 -11.53 16.35
N ILE A 536 1.15 -10.43 17.02
CA ILE A 536 2.47 -9.81 16.89
C ILE A 536 3.58 -10.69 17.51
N LEU A 537 3.26 -11.44 18.57
CA LEU A 537 4.13 -12.44 19.20
C LEU A 537 3.76 -13.87 18.79
N GLY A 538 2.96 -14.00 17.73
CA GLY A 538 2.48 -15.27 17.21
C GLY A 538 3.62 -16.08 16.61
N ASP A 539 3.52 -17.41 16.72
CA ASP A 539 4.55 -18.31 16.23
C ASP A 539 4.59 -18.33 14.70
N HIS A 540 5.49 -17.53 14.10
CA HIS A 540 5.73 -17.50 12.65
C HIS A 540 6.84 -18.47 12.22
N ALA A 541 7.08 -19.55 12.98
CA ALA A 541 8.09 -20.55 12.65
C ALA A 541 7.92 -21.08 11.22
N GLY A 542 8.94 -20.90 10.38
CA GLY A 542 9.00 -21.47 9.03
C GLY A 542 8.57 -20.54 7.88
N THR A 543 7.95 -19.39 8.17
CA THR A 543 7.55 -18.46 7.10
C THR A 543 8.74 -17.62 6.61
N LYS A 544 8.86 -17.42 5.28
CA LYS A 544 9.89 -16.55 4.67
C LYS A 544 9.76 -15.06 5.08
N ASN A 545 8.70 -14.71 5.82
CA ASN A 545 8.41 -13.40 6.40
C ASN A 545 8.68 -13.33 7.91
N ALA A 546 9.46 -14.27 8.48
CA ALA A 546 9.81 -14.24 9.89
C ALA A 546 10.45 -12.89 10.27
N LEU A 547 9.84 -12.19 11.22
CA LEU A 547 10.40 -10.98 11.84
C LEU A 547 11.84 -11.25 12.27
N SER A 548 12.74 -10.28 12.07
CA SER A 548 14.14 -10.47 12.41
C SER A 548 14.29 -10.82 13.91
N PRO A 549 15.29 -11.62 14.31
CA PRO A 549 15.57 -11.92 15.70
C PRO A 549 15.64 -10.68 16.61
N LYS A 550 16.10 -9.55 16.06
CA LYS A 550 16.11 -8.25 16.75
C LYS A 550 14.73 -7.74 17.09
N VAL A 551 13.84 -7.73 16.10
CA VAL A 551 12.47 -7.23 16.27
C VAL A 551 11.70 -8.14 17.22
N LEU A 552 11.90 -9.47 17.13
CA LEU A 552 11.32 -10.43 18.05
C LEU A 552 11.82 -10.26 19.48
N TYR A 553 13.13 -10.11 19.69
CA TYR A 553 13.72 -9.86 21.01
C TYR A 553 13.18 -8.56 21.61
N ALA A 554 13.19 -7.50 20.82
CA ALA A 554 12.75 -6.18 21.25
C ALA A 554 11.22 -6.20 21.55
N ALA A 555 10.40 -6.84 20.73
CA ALA A 555 8.96 -7.01 20.97
C ALA A 555 8.68 -7.80 22.26
N ALA A 556 9.43 -8.88 22.50
CA ALA A 556 9.34 -9.66 23.74
C ALA A 556 9.78 -8.84 24.97
N CYS A 557 10.83 -8.02 24.85
CA CYS A 557 11.26 -7.11 25.91
C CYS A 557 10.18 -6.06 26.25
N CYS A 558 9.56 -5.48 25.23
CA CYS A 558 8.44 -4.55 25.41
C CYS A 558 7.23 -5.21 26.05
N ALA A 559 6.91 -6.45 25.66
CA ALA A 559 5.87 -7.25 26.29
C ALA A 559 6.10 -7.44 27.78
N ILE A 560 7.33 -7.80 28.19
CA ILE A 560 7.71 -7.94 29.60
C ILE A 560 7.54 -6.63 30.37
N VAL A 561 8.01 -5.52 29.79
CA VAL A 561 8.07 -4.21 30.46
C VAL A 561 6.70 -3.56 30.56
N GLN A 562 5.79 -3.79 29.61
CA GLN A 562 4.58 -2.97 29.45
C GLN A 562 3.28 -3.73 29.54
N SER A 563 3.30 -5.03 29.28
CA SER A 563 2.09 -5.84 29.34
C SER A 563 1.93 -6.46 30.72
N GLN A 564 0.72 -6.36 31.26
CA GLN A 564 0.31 -7.13 32.44
C GLN A 564 -0.48 -8.39 32.06
N LYS A 565 -0.62 -8.68 30.77
CA LYS A 565 -1.42 -9.81 30.28
C LYS A 565 -0.57 -11.08 30.25
N SER A 566 -1.01 -12.09 31.01
CA SER A 566 -0.33 -13.38 31.10
C SER A 566 -0.13 -14.04 29.73
N GLY A 567 -1.13 -14.01 28.85
CA GLY A 567 -1.02 -14.58 27.49
C GLY A 567 0.09 -13.95 26.64
N LEU A 568 0.19 -12.62 26.67
CA LEU A 568 1.19 -11.86 25.91
C LEU A 568 2.61 -12.10 26.47
N VAL A 569 2.74 -12.16 27.79
CA VAL A 569 4.01 -12.45 28.46
C VAL A 569 4.41 -13.92 28.28
N SER A 570 3.47 -14.85 28.22
CA SER A 570 3.74 -16.25 27.85
C SER A 570 4.19 -16.39 26.39
N SER A 571 3.64 -15.60 25.46
CA SER A 571 4.12 -15.56 24.08
C SER A 571 5.52 -14.95 24.00
N ALA A 572 5.79 -13.86 24.74
CA ALA A 572 7.13 -13.27 24.84
C ALA A 572 8.16 -14.26 25.42
N GLN A 573 7.77 -15.04 26.44
CA GLN A 573 8.60 -16.10 27.00
C GLN A 573 8.97 -17.15 25.94
N ARG A 574 7.99 -17.65 25.18
CA ARG A 574 8.25 -18.62 24.10
C ARG A 574 9.19 -18.06 23.03
N VAL A 575 9.01 -16.79 22.67
CA VAL A 575 9.89 -16.11 21.69
C VAL A 575 11.32 -16.03 22.23
N LEU A 576 11.52 -15.65 23.50
CA LEU A 576 12.85 -15.56 24.12
C LEU A 576 13.52 -16.92 24.28
N GLU A 577 12.78 -17.95 24.72
CA GLU A 577 13.28 -19.32 24.82
C GLU A 577 13.77 -19.84 23.45
N ARG A 578 13.01 -19.56 22.39
CA ARG A 578 13.40 -19.89 21.02
C ARG A 578 14.62 -19.10 20.57
N LEU A 579 14.65 -17.80 20.79
CA LEU A 579 15.78 -16.97 20.41
C LEU A 579 17.07 -17.45 21.12
N ALA A 580 16.99 -17.76 22.41
CA ALA A 580 18.09 -18.35 23.18
C ALA A 580 18.57 -19.67 22.57
N ALA A 581 17.64 -20.55 22.17
CA ALA A 581 17.96 -21.83 21.53
C ALA A 581 18.63 -21.66 20.15
N THR A 582 18.34 -20.58 19.42
CA THR A 582 18.88 -20.34 18.06
C THR A 582 20.14 -19.49 18.00
N SER A 583 20.39 -18.62 18.99
CA SER A 583 21.44 -17.58 18.91
C SER A 583 22.63 -17.80 19.85
N ASP A 584 22.64 -18.87 20.67
CA ASP A 584 23.67 -19.16 21.69
C ASP A 584 23.86 -18.00 22.70
N VAL A 585 22.86 -17.11 22.80
CA VAL A 585 22.85 -15.98 23.73
C VAL A 585 22.08 -16.34 25.00
N ASP A 586 22.66 -16.05 26.16
CA ASP A 586 21.97 -16.18 27.44
C ASP A 586 20.87 -15.12 27.61
N MET A 587 19.62 -15.55 27.50
CA MET A 587 18.40 -14.76 27.76
C MET A 587 17.68 -15.16 29.05
N THR A 588 18.33 -15.91 29.93
CA THR A 588 17.71 -16.44 31.16
C THR A 588 17.15 -15.33 32.05
N ALA A 589 17.80 -14.15 32.06
CA ALA A 589 17.36 -12.99 32.83
C ALA A 589 16.03 -12.41 32.32
N GLU A 590 15.83 -12.30 31.01
CA GLU A 590 14.59 -11.82 30.39
C GLU A 590 13.49 -12.87 30.49
N ILE A 591 13.82 -14.15 30.29
CA ILE A 591 12.88 -15.26 30.45
C ILE A 591 12.36 -15.31 31.89
N ALA A 592 13.23 -15.13 32.89
CA ALA A 592 12.82 -15.06 34.29
C ALA A 592 11.87 -13.87 34.56
N LYS A 593 12.08 -12.74 33.86
CA LYS A 593 11.24 -11.54 33.97
C LYS A 593 9.85 -11.71 33.35
N CYS A 594 9.64 -12.72 32.49
CA CYS A 594 8.29 -13.11 32.06
C CYS A 594 7.41 -13.63 33.20
N SER A 595 7.99 -14.07 34.33
CA SER A 595 7.22 -14.47 35.50
C SER A 595 6.72 -13.28 36.34
N ALA A 596 7.22 -12.06 36.08
CA ALA A 596 6.90 -10.83 36.79
C ALA A 596 6.58 -9.69 35.80
N PRO A 597 5.32 -9.58 35.32
CA PRO A 597 4.92 -8.56 34.36
C PRO A 597 5.11 -7.13 34.88
N GLY A 598 5.58 -6.23 34.02
CA GLY A 598 5.92 -4.85 34.39
C GLY A 598 7.32 -4.67 34.99
N SER A 599 8.20 -5.66 34.82
CA SER A 599 9.59 -5.61 35.28
C SER A 599 10.48 -4.79 34.34
N THR A 600 11.55 -4.18 34.87
CA THR A 600 12.54 -3.45 34.07
C THR A 600 13.56 -4.41 33.46
N ILE A 601 13.95 -4.17 32.21
CA ILE A 601 15.03 -4.90 31.53
C ILE A 601 16.28 -4.02 31.55
N GLU A 602 17.40 -4.57 32.04
CA GLU A 602 18.65 -3.84 32.15
C GLU A 602 19.38 -3.81 30.80
N PRO A 603 20.13 -2.73 30.50
CA PRO A 603 20.95 -2.68 29.30
C PRO A 603 22.01 -3.79 29.31
N ARG A 604 22.24 -4.42 28.15
CA ARG A 604 23.28 -5.44 27.98
C ARG A 604 24.67 -4.80 27.93
N SER A 605 25.66 -5.47 28.53
CA SER A 605 27.05 -5.01 28.51
C SER A 605 27.65 -5.08 27.11
N THR A 606 28.68 -4.26 26.87
CA THR A 606 29.44 -4.25 25.61
C THR A 606 30.03 -5.61 25.26
N ASP A 607 30.34 -6.43 26.25
CA ASP A 607 30.92 -7.76 26.05
C ASP A 607 29.90 -8.74 25.46
N ILE A 608 28.64 -8.66 25.90
CA ILE A 608 27.53 -9.45 25.37
C ILE A 608 27.12 -8.96 23.98
N LEU A 609 27.14 -7.65 23.75
CA LEU A 609 26.85 -7.07 22.43
C LEU A 609 27.89 -7.44 21.37
N ASN A 610 29.11 -7.79 21.79
CA ASN A 610 30.23 -8.18 20.93
C ASN A 610 30.45 -9.71 20.85
N ALA A 611 29.74 -10.49 21.65
CA ALA A 611 29.79 -11.95 21.63
C ALA A 611 29.04 -12.52 20.39
N PRO A 612 29.31 -13.79 20.01
CA PRO A 612 28.47 -14.52 19.06
C PRO A 612 26.99 -14.47 19.49
N GLY A 613 26.09 -14.17 18.55
CA GLY A 613 24.67 -13.97 18.85
C GLY A 613 24.30 -12.56 19.35
N GLY A 614 25.28 -11.70 19.65
CA GLY A 614 25.04 -10.30 20.03
C GLY A 614 24.36 -9.45 18.93
N ASP A 615 24.22 -10.01 17.74
CA ASP A 615 23.50 -9.48 16.59
C ASP A 615 21.97 -9.55 16.72
N ILE A 616 21.43 -10.13 17.80
CA ILE A 616 20.01 -9.97 18.17
C ILE A 616 19.71 -8.62 18.84
N PHE A 617 20.73 -7.91 19.30
CA PHE A 617 20.55 -6.64 20.01
C PHE A 617 20.73 -5.44 19.09
N GLU A 618 20.01 -4.35 19.36
CA GLU A 618 20.25 -3.07 18.71
C GLU A 618 21.41 -2.33 19.39
N ARG A 619 22.41 -1.89 18.61
CA ARG A 619 23.56 -1.14 19.12
C ARG A 619 23.28 0.35 18.99
N TYR A 620 23.35 1.08 20.10
CA TYR A 620 23.23 2.53 20.10
C TYR A 620 24.62 3.17 19.89
N GLY A 621 24.81 3.84 18.76
CA GLY A 621 26.05 4.57 18.46
C GLY A 621 26.01 5.98 19.06
N VAL A 622 26.60 6.18 20.23
CA VAL A 622 27.05 7.53 20.63
C VAL A 622 28.51 7.64 20.21
N THR A 623 28.78 8.30 19.09
CA THR A 623 30.10 8.86 18.83
C THR A 623 30.31 10.03 19.78
N LEU A 624 30.82 9.74 20.98
CA LEU A 624 31.44 10.76 21.82
C LEU A 624 32.69 11.23 21.07
N THR A 625 32.62 12.42 20.48
CA THR A 625 33.82 13.12 20.02
C THR A 625 34.68 13.39 21.25
N ASN A 626 35.88 12.82 21.27
CA ASN A 626 36.93 13.14 22.23
C ASN A 626 37.37 14.60 22.02
N ASP A 627 36.59 15.56 22.51
CA ASP A 627 37.06 16.93 22.69
C ASP A 627 37.33 17.13 24.18
N THR A 628 38.61 16.99 24.53
CA THR A 628 39.14 17.28 25.85
C THR A 628 39.25 18.78 26.00
N THR A 629 38.18 19.47 26.40
CA THR A 629 38.21 20.75 27.14
C THR A 629 36.81 21.29 27.45
N SER A 630 36.19 20.81 28.54
CA SER A 630 35.40 21.59 29.53
C SER A 630 34.49 20.65 30.34
N PRO A 631 34.29 20.87 31.66
CA PRO A 631 33.40 20.05 32.45
C PRO A 631 31.97 20.60 32.32
N VAL A 632 31.18 20.04 31.41
CA VAL A 632 29.72 20.19 31.48
C VAL A 632 29.18 18.97 32.21
N GLN A 633 28.84 19.17 33.49
CA GLN A 633 28.04 18.23 34.28
C GLN A 633 26.69 18.00 33.56
N PRO A 634 26.29 16.75 33.28
CA PRO A 634 24.92 16.46 32.91
C PRO A 634 24.07 16.37 34.18
N ASP A 635 23.42 17.47 34.54
CA ASP A 635 22.28 17.45 35.46
C ASP A 635 21.06 16.85 34.74
N PHE A 636 20.84 15.55 34.92
CA PHE A 636 19.54 14.92 34.70
C PHE A 636 19.31 13.80 35.73
N PRO A 637 18.50 14.04 36.78
CA PRO A 637 17.96 12.97 37.61
C PRO A 637 16.66 12.45 36.96
N GLY A 638 16.65 11.19 36.52
CA GLY A 638 15.41 10.52 36.13
C GLY A 638 15.53 9.60 34.93
N ASN A 639 15.71 8.31 35.23
CA ASN A 639 15.31 7.12 34.45
C ASN A 639 15.62 7.12 32.93
N PRO A 640 16.63 6.35 32.46
CA PRO A 640 16.89 6.19 31.03
C PRO A 640 15.73 5.45 30.36
N ARG A 641 14.88 6.22 29.69
CA ARG A 641 13.86 5.86 28.67
C ARG A 641 13.54 4.36 28.59
N ALA A 642 12.47 3.98 29.28
CA ALA A 642 11.74 2.75 29.02
C ALA A 642 11.44 2.64 27.51
N TRP A 643 11.87 1.54 26.91
CA TRP A 643 11.51 1.13 25.56
C TRP A 643 9.99 1.10 25.46
N ASN A 644 9.38 2.11 24.86
CA ASN A 644 7.92 2.22 24.73
C ASN A 644 7.46 1.26 23.62
N PHE A 645 6.34 0.52 23.73
CA PHE A 645 5.77 -0.27 22.61
C PHE A 645 5.57 0.63 21.37
N LYS A 646 5.37 1.94 21.62
CA LYS A 646 5.38 3.00 20.60
C LYS A 646 6.62 3.01 19.70
N VAL A 647 7.80 2.58 20.17
CA VAL A 647 9.07 2.61 19.43
C VAL A 647 9.32 1.30 18.68
N LEU A 648 8.72 0.20 19.14
CA LEU A 648 8.89 -1.12 18.53
C LEU A 648 7.89 -1.42 17.42
N LEU A 649 6.82 -0.64 17.33
CA LEU A 649 6.03 -0.47 16.10
C LEU A 649 6.61 0.64 15.20
N GLN A 650 7.83 1.11 15.47
CA GLN A 650 8.57 2.14 14.72
C GLN A 650 9.96 1.67 14.25
N VAL A 651 10.25 0.36 14.31
CA VAL A 651 11.45 -0.33 13.79
C VAL A 651 11.00 -1.67 13.22
#